data_AF-A0A844CF18-F1
#
_entry.id   AF-A0A844CF18-F1
#
_cell.length_a   1.000
_cell.length_b   1.000
_cell.length_c   1.000
_cell.angle_alpha   90.00
_cell.angle_beta   90.00
_cell.angle_gamma   90.00
#
_symmetry.space_group_name_H-M   'P 1'
#
loop_
_entity.id
_entity.type
_entity.pdbx_description
1 polymer ?
#
loop_
_entity_poly.entity_id
_entity_poly.type
_entity_poly.pdbx_seq_one_letter_code
_entity_poly.pdbx_strand_id
1 'polypeptide(L)'
;MRLKYLAAAVALSLPAVMVFPQAMAGTSVFLDENTLTNNLQGSLAGSIKFAQTHTIDATGNSAKEMPRLTSTRDTLVMLIPSGPAVKSLTLKARNNKGELLGTLEMRTPAMLPGADRPANSPNPDVRYSDKAWSQILPGDWIQPGLTLEFNTTDNRSGKIDSIDIGGETQVVLQNIRIGMLTAPGSLDKNPLEKTSQKLADDYFQKIPVSELIVGNYSPVELQEVVLSSGKKYTTSSDDTGGVYDGDMRENIGKGLISMGIDNANFGINSSKGETQWQPGLFHQVAVHQSWGRYKNGVVQHGLSGGNGMATLYDTVGNEFSHEIGHGYGMGHYPGGGKWSIHNRHSGWGWDSIQHRFIANFFWNKGGDTPAEESGDTHVTPPFLGIYKFNRDTMGGGEASSPLSKYTLHTGYTQKRIQQWLEDKAVIAAHSPSGYLIWDRQQKKMVAPTGPLYRKPDAFGIPVVTLVGYYDPQGELESYIYPALHGSYGYTYKSEPLKNGQCWAEVSYANGSEEIFALDGMRLQPGHMNKFHINVPENKKPQAVSIACPQQNMDAAFTQWKLKKFGVEKFYHWDTDKNEAIGSVYYYPQHDFYFRLKSKPFWYFPTTPVDNQYWTYLTDEASLRQEYQSQPVTLGNEFKLAERSIEPAAIAPQPAAKTGHLYEEKESEAPAPEVTLDRSVINVVGTTDSGWGYPVTGTSNQKDVSWTWHRSEGNSLIYLKSYDKASAEVVVPKNLFDTATRFCLTATNRDKKSGEACVAINVTRPAVTITGQSTMPSAAPIKLEAKANFDQVTLRWSLKRGNRVIENGITQDGQLQSGLAAGEYIAEVTASSSRGGRTATSQHKLTVTQAEQNNDQAFISALTLTIQPKEQDKAVIFSGSVQSSQIPTSTPDYHWTLPVGADNGSNGQPQQQFTLAKTSQVQHLKVAVKVTAGKASGVVEQAITVPALTAGDVWQQWVYGTRYENGQVVQHNGKLFECTVANWCSQTGQWSQLHYEPGVGISWTQAWKSYSK
;
A
#
# COMPACT_ATOMS: atom_id res chain seq x y z
N MET A 1 -37.27 -52.94 51.76
CA MET A 1 -36.47 -53.82 52.64
C MET A 1 -35.19 -53.05 53.02
N ARG A 2 -35.19 -52.34 54.17
CA ARG A 2 -34.21 -52.41 55.30
C ARG A 2 -32.73 -52.55 54.87
N LEU A 3 -31.82 -51.56 55.03
CA LEU A 3 -31.21 -50.91 56.23
C LEU A 3 -29.73 -51.35 56.44
N LYS A 4 -28.84 -50.33 56.54
CA LYS A 4 -27.74 -50.13 57.53
C LYS A 4 -26.24 -50.24 57.16
N TYR A 5 -25.59 -49.14 57.58
CA TYR A 5 -24.20 -48.74 57.82
C TYR A 5 -23.25 -49.70 58.58
N LEU A 6 -21.93 -49.54 58.34
CA LEU A 6 -20.79 -49.37 59.29
C LEU A 6 -19.51 -49.09 58.45
N ALA A 7 -18.81 -47.95 58.48
CA ALA A 7 -17.90 -47.35 59.47
C ALA A 7 -16.62 -48.16 59.82
N ALA A 8 -15.44 -47.74 59.31
CA ALA A 8 -14.25 -47.30 60.07
C ALA A 8 -12.91 -47.41 59.28
N ALA A 9 -12.09 -46.35 59.38
CA ALA A 9 -10.71 -46.17 58.90
C ALA A 9 -9.70 -46.92 59.81
N VAL A 10 -8.38 -47.09 59.60
CA VAL A 10 -7.27 -46.36 58.95
C VAL A 10 -6.14 -47.38 58.70
N ALA A 11 -5.39 -47.26 57.60
CA ALA A 11 -3.94 -47.56 57.59
C ALA A 11 -3.28 -46.85 56.40
N LEU A 12 -2.47 -45.84 56.74
CA LEU A 12 -1.64 -45.06 55.84
C LEU A 12 -0.55 -45.93 55.18
N SER A 13 -0.52 -45.96 53.86
CA SER A 13 0.69 -46.20 53.08
C SER A 13 0.69 -45.23 51.90
N LEU A 14 1.58 -44.23 51.95
CA LEU A 14 1.85 -43.29 50.87
C LEU A 14 2.41 -44.03 49.64
N PRO A 15 1.82 -43.89 48.45
CA PRO A 15 2.56 -43.97 47.20
C PRO A 15 2.79 -42.56 46.65
N ALA A 16 3.97 -42.39 46.05
CA ALA A 16 4.52 -41.16 45.51
C ALA A 16 3.49 -40.26 44.81
N VAL A 17 3.46 -38.99 45.24
CA VAL A 17 2.97 -37.88 44.42
C VAL A 17 3.87 -37.84 43.18
N MET A 18 3.41 -38.43 42.07
CA MET A 18 3.90 -38.04 40.76
C MET A 18 3.46 -36.59 40.57
N VAL A 19 4.36 -35.68 40.90
CA VAL A 19 4.34 -34.32 40.40
C VAL A 19 4.46 -34.46 38.89
N PHE A 20 3.33 -34.39 38.17
CA PHE A 20 3.38 -34.10 36.76
C PHE A 20 4.18 -32.80 36.64
N PRO A 21 5.27 -32.76 35.85
CA PRO A 21 5.88 -31.49 35.54
C PRO A 21 4.76 -30.64 34.94
N GLN A 22 4.60 -29.40 35.41
CA GLN A 22 3.93 -28.39 34.61
C GLN A 22 4.67 -28.39 33.27
N ALA A 23 4.09 -29.07 32.27
CA ALA A 23 4.53 -28.98 30.91
C ALA A 23 4.48 -27.49 30.58
N MET A 24 5.64 -26.91 30.27
CA MET A 24 5.69 -25.56 29.69
C MET A 24 4.69 -25.56 28.54
N ALA A 25 3.65 -24.74 28.64
CA ALA A 25 2.51 -24.75 27.73
C ALA A 25 3.00 -24.47 26.30
N GLY A 26 3.14 -25.54 25.50
CA GLY A 26 3.43 -25.43 24.09
C GLY A 26 2.25 -24.82 23.35
N THR A 27 2.51 -23.91 22.41
CA THR A 27 1.50 -23.34 21.53
C THR A 27 0.84 -24.45 20.72
N SER A 28 -0.49 -24.58 20.76
CA SER A 28 -1.21 -25.55 19.93
C SER A 28 -1.23 -25.08 18.48
N VAL A 29 -0.74 -25.92 17.55
CA VAL A 29 -0.64 -25.59 16.12
C VAL A 29 -1.58 -26.48 15.31
N PHE A 30 -2.37 -25.87 14.41
CA PHE A 30 -3.32 -26.58 13.56
C PHE A 30 -2.63 -27.35 12.44
N LEU A 31 -1.71 -26.69 11.72
CA LEU A 31 -0.99 -27.26 10.59
C LEU A 31 -0.15 -28.47 11.01
N ASP A 32 -0.28 -29.57 10.28
CA ASP A 32 0.53 -30.77 10.50
C ASP A 32 1.86 -30.67 9.75
N GLU A 33 2.95 -30.49 10.48
CA GLU A 33 4.28 -30.35 9.89
C GLU A 33 4.76 -31.61 9.17
N ASN A 34 4.25 -32.79 9.53
CA ASN A 34 4.62 -34.04 8.86
C ASN A 34 4.05 -34.14 7.43
N THR A 35 3.11 -33.26 7.08
CA THR A 35 2.47 -33.21 5.76
C THR A 35 3.10 -32.18 4.82
N LEU A 36 4.13 -31.48 5.28
CA LEU A 36 4.79 -30.41 4.53
C LEU A 36 5.72 -31.00 3.45
N THR A 37 5.60 -30.47 2.23
CA THR A 37 6.44 -30.82 1.08
C THR A 37 7.21 -29.61 0.59
N ASN A 38 8.46 -29.79 0.16
CA ASN A 38 9.22 -28.68 -0.43
C ASN A 38 8.59 -28.26 -1.77
N ASN A 39 8.26 -26.97 -1.91
CA ASN A 39 7.73 -26.41 -3.15
C ASN A 39 8.75 -25.53 -3.89
N LEU A 40 9.89 -25.24 -3.27
CA LEU A 40 10.89 -24.32 -3.81
C LEU A 40 12.01 -25.07 -4.55
N GLN A 41 12.44 -24.47 -5.66
CA GLN A 41 13.64 -24.84 -6.40
C GLN A 41 14.76 -23.85 -6.06
N GLY A 42 15.86 -24.34 -5.49
CA GLY A 42 17.00 -23.51 -5.10
C GLY A 42 17.70 -23.97 -3.82
N SER A 43 18.53 -23.11 -3.23
CA SER A 43 19.26 -23.36 -1.99
C SER A 43 18.41 -23.13 -0.72
N LEU A 44 17.26 -22.47 -0.85
CA LEU A 44 16.22 -22.37 0.17
C LEU A 44 15.12 -23.41 -0.11
N ALA A 45 14.96 -24.37 0.80
CA ALA A 45 13.88 -25.34 0.78
C ALA A 45 12.79 -24.97 1.79
N GLY A 46 11.53 -25.18 1.41
CA GLY A 46 10.38 -24.97 2.28
C GLY A 46 9.05 -25.16 1.59
N SER A 47 8.00 -25.24 2.38
CA SER A 47 6.62 -25.37 1.91
C SER A 47 5.98 -24.01 1.74
N ILE A 48 5.25 -23.85 0.64
CA ILE A 48 4.41 -22.69 0.37
C ILE A 48 2.96 -23.05 0.60
N LYS A 49 2.29 -22.25 1.42
CA LYS A 49 0.84 -22.27 1.62
C LYS A 49 0.25 -20.95 1.19
N PHE A 50 -0.99 -20.97 0.71
CA PHE A 50 -1.76 -19.77 0.43
C PHE A 50 -3.04 -19.73 1.24
N ALA A 51 -3.62 -18.55 1.44
CA ALA A 51 -4.98 -18.42 1.94
C ALA A 51 -5.75 -17.32 1.18
N GLN A 52 -6.92 -17.71 0.66
CA GLN A 52 -7.93 -16.82 0.09
C GLN A 52 -9.27 -17.08 0.78
N THR A 53 -10.04 -18.06 0.31
CA THR A 53 -11.22 -18.55 1.05
C THR A 53 -10.86 -19.66 2.02
N HIS A 54 -9.82 -20.43 1.68
CA HIS A 54 -9.29 -21.53 2.45
C HIS A 54 -7.77 -21.48 2.45
N THR A 55 -7.15 -22.01 3.50
CA THR A 55 -5.73 -22.36 3.51
C THR A 55 -5.49 -23.56 2.59
N ILE A 56 -4.63 -23.38 1.60
CA ILE A 56 -4.36 -24.37 0.54
C ILE A 56 -2.85 -24.53 0.31
N ASP A 57 -2.47 -25.60 -0.38
CA ASP A 57 -1.10 -25.81 -0.85
C ASP A 57 -0.80 -24.93 -2.07
N ALA A 58 0.48 -24.76 -2.39
CA ALA A 58 0.85 -24.10 -3.63
C ALA A 58 0.52 -24.92 -4.89
N THR A 59 0.57 -26.25 -4.78
CA THR A 59 0.33 -27.19 -5.88
C THR A 59 -0.41 -28.44 -5.38
N GLY A 60 -1.09 -29.15 -6.29
CA GLY A 60 -1.72 -30.44 -5.99
C GLY A 60 -3.05 -30.37 -5.23
N ASN A 61 -3.67 -29.18 -5.09
CA ASN A 61 -4.92 -29.00 -4.35
C ASN A 61 -6.08 -29.84 -4.90
N SER A 62 -6.22 -29.93 -6.23
CA SER A 62 -7.32 -30.69 -6.84
C SER A 62 -7.32 -32.16 -6.40
N ALA A 63 -6.15 -32.81 -6.30
CA ALA A 63 -6.02 -34.19 -5.84
C ALA A 63 -6.34 -34.36 -4.35
N LYS A 64 -6.27 -33.29 -3.57
CA LYS A 64 -6.64 -33.23 -2.15
C LYS A 64 -8.09 -32.80 -1.93
N GLU A 65 -8.88 -32.65 -3.00
CA GLU A 65 -10.23 -32.09 -2.97
C GLU A 65 -10.29 -30.70 -2.32
N MET A 66 -9.28 -29.86 -2.58
CA MET A 66 -9.20 -28.47 -2.14
C MET A 66 -9.32 -27.51 -3.33
N PRO A 67 -9.82 -26.27 -3.13
CA PRO A 67 -9.83 -25.26 -4.18
C PRO A 67 -8.41 -24.85 -4.55
N ARG A 68 -8.26 -24.18 -5.68
CA ARG A 68 -7.03 -23.48 -6.10
C ARG A 68 -7.15 -21.98 -5.83
N LEU A 69 -6.14 -21.19 -6.17
CA LEU A 69 -6.25 -19.74 -6.12
C LEU A 69 -7.23 -19.24 -7.18
N THR A 70 -8.13 -18.33 -6.81
CA THR A 70 -8.93 -17.52 -7.75
C THR A 70 -8.10 -16.32 -8.18
N SER A 71 -8.12 -15.97 -9.47
CA SER A 71 -7.40 -14.79 -9.98
C SER A 71 -7.93 -13.48 -9.38
N THR A 72 -7.10 -12.44 -9.35
CA THR A 72 -7.50 -11.08 -8.94
C THR A 72 -8.06 -11.03 -7.51
N ARG A 73 -7.44 -11.77 -6.59
CA ARG A 73 -7.87 -11.79 -5.19
C ARG A 73 -6.70 -11.80 -4.24
N ASP A 74 -6.71 -10.84 -3.31
CA ASP A 74 -5.69 -10.71 -2.27
C ASP A 74 -5.44 -12.05 -1.58
N THR A 75 -4.16 -12.43 -1.51
CA THR A 75 -3.77 -13.77 -1.09
C THR A 75 -2.71 -13.69 0.00
N LEU A 76 -2.98 -14.30 1.15
CA LEU A 76 -1.94 -14.54 2.14
C LEU A 76 -1.00 -15.61 1.60
N VAL A 77 0.27 -15.28 1.38
CA VAL A 77 1.33 -16.24 1.10
C VAL A 77 2.09 -16.56 2.37
N MET A 78 2.40 -17.84 2.56
CA MET A 78 3.15 -18.34 3.70
C MET A 78 4.30 -19.23 3.24
N LEU A 79 5.52 -18.96 3.70
CA LEU A 79 6.68 -19.85 3.55
C LEU A 79 7.03 -20.48 4.90
N ILE A 80 7.11 -21.80 4.94
CA ILE A 80 7.57 -22.58 6.08
C ILE A 80 8.91 -23.23 5.69
N PRO A 81 10.07 -22.64 6.09
CA PRO A 81 11.37 -23.18 5.74
C PRO A 81 11.63 -24.54 6.39
N SER A 82 12.20 -25.48 5.65
CA SER A 82 12.54 -26.84 6.15
C SER A 82 14.03 -27.02 6.47
N GLY A 83 14.82 -25.95 6.39
CA GLY A 83 16.28 -25.95 6.57
C GLY A 83 16.75 -25.09 7.75
N PRO A 84 18.01 -24.61 7.71
CA PRO A 84 18.57 -23.75 8.76
C PRO A 84 17.71 -22.50 9.01
N ALA A 85 17.76 -21.99 10.24
CA ALA A 85 17.00 -20.82 10.65
C ALA A 85 17.13 -19.66 9.66
N VAL A 86 16.01 -19.05 9.32
CA VAL A 86 15.93 -17.86 8.46
C VAL A 86 15.83 -16.64 9.36
N LYS A 87 16.67 -15.63 9.13
CA LYS A 87 16.69 -14.38 9.92
C LYS A 87 15.81 -13.28 9.30
N SER A 88 15.80 -13.21 7.97
CA SER A 88 14.99 -12.30 7.17
C SER A 88 14.72 -12.94 5.82
N LEU A 89 13.64 -12.51 5.18
CA LEU A 89 13.14 -13.12 3.98
C LEU A 89 12.46 -12.05 3.11
N THR A 90 12.92 -11.88 1.89
CA THR A 90 12.32 -11.00 0.89
C THR A 90 11.67 -11.86 -0.19
N LEU A 91 10.48 -11.46 -0.64
CA LEU A 91 9.69 -12.08 -1.69
C LEU A 91 9.71 -11.19 -2.94
N LYS A 92 10.03 -11.74 -4.11
CA LYS A 92 9.85 -11.09 -5.42
C LYS A 92 8.76 -11.81 -6.19
N ALA A 93 7.81 -11.05 -6.74
CA ALA A 93 6.74 -11.58 -7.58
C ALA A 93 6.94 -11.16 -9.03
N ARG A 94 6.75 -12.09 -9.97
CA ARG A 94 6.85 -11.83 -11.41
C ARG A 94 5.63 -12.37 -12.14
N ASN A 95 5.19 -11.67 -13.18
CA ASN A 95 4.10 -12.13 -14.04
C ASN A 95 4.56 -13.23 -15.01
N ASN A 96 3.64 -13.70 -15.85
CA ASN A 96 3.89 -14.73 -16.85
C ASN A 96 4.89 -14.33 -17.96
N LYS A 97 5.18 -13.03 -18.12
CA LYS A 97 6.21 -12.47 -19.02
C LYS A 97 7.58 -12.36 -18.35
N GLY A 98 7.69 -12.68 -17.05
CA GLY A 98 8.91 -12.55 -16.24
C GLY A 98 9.16 -11.14 -15.69
N GLU A 99 8.24 -10.20 -15.92
CA GLU A 99 8.33 -8.81 -15.45
C GLU A 99 8.12 -8.76 -13.95
N LEU A 100 8.90 -7.92 -13.25
CA LEU A 100 8.80 -7.76 -11.80
C LEU A 100 7.54 -6.97 -11.45
N LEU A 101 6.62 -7.61 -10.74
CA LEU A 101 5.41 -6.98 -10.20
C LEU A 101 5.72 -6.19 -8.92
N GLY A 102 6.63 -6.72 -8.09
CA GLY A 102 7.11 -6.04 -6.91
C GLY A 102 7.97 -6.91 -6.00
N THR A 103 8.48 -6.29 -4.95
CA THR A 103 9.32 -6.93 -3.92
C THR A 103 8.74 -6.59 -2.54
N LEU A 104 8.53 -7.61 -1.70
CA LEU A 104 7.93 -7.47 -0.37
C LEU A 104 8.82 -8.11 0.69
N GLU A 105 8.97 -7.44 1.83
CA GLU A 105 9.57 -8.05 3.02
C GLU A 105 8.56 -8.97 3.70
N MET A 106 8.95 -10.21 3.98
CA MET A 106 8.09 -11.19 4.64
C MET A 106 8.08 -10.95 6.14
N ARG A 107 6.90 -11.05 6.75
CA ARG A 107 6.71 -10.95 8.20
C ARG A 107 7.21 -12.24 8.87
N THR A 108 7.81 -12.09 10.05
CA THR A 108 8.31 -13.21 10.84
C THR A 108 7.18 -14.14 11.31
N PRO A 109 7.46 -15.40 11.70
CA PRO A 109 6.42 -16.31 12.20
C PRO A 109 5.66 -15.80 13.43
N ALA A 110 6.28 -14.97 14.27
CA ALA A 110 5.61 -14.35 15.42
C ALA A 110 4.54 -13.32 15.00
N MET A 111 4.58 -12.85 13.75
CA MET A 111 3.66 -11.88 13.17
C MET A 111 2.63 -12.51 12.23
N LEU A 112 2.59 -13.85 12.14
CA LEU A 112 1.53 -14.53 11.41
C LEU A 112 0.17 -14.12 11.99
N PRO A 113 -0.82 -13.74 11.15
CA PRO A 113 -2.16 -13.42 11.62
C PRO A 113 -2.76 -14.51 12.53
N GLY A 114 -3.46 -14.08 13.58
CA GLY A 114 -4.14 -14.98 14.51
C GLY A 114 -5.42 -15.58 13.95
N ALA A 115 -5.97 -16.57 14.65
CA ALA A 115 -7.29 -17.14 14.37
C ALA A 115 -8.41 -16.28 14.98
N ASP A 116 -9.65 -16.58 14.61
CA ASP A 116 -10.88 -15.91 15.02
C ASP A 116 -11.39 -16.30 16.41
N ARG A 117 -10.50 -16.69 17.32
CA ARG A 117 -10.85 -17.14 18.67
C ARG A 117 -11.65 -16.07 19.42
N PRO A 118 -12.87 -16.36 19.91
CA PRO A 118 -13.62 -15.46 20.78
C PRO A 118 -12.86 -15.16 22.07
N ALA A 119 -12.92 -13.91 22.54
CA ALA A 119 -12.24 -13.48 23.76
C ALA A 119 -12.67 -14.28 25.01
N ASN A 120 -13.93 -14.71 25.05
CA ASN A 120 -14.54 -15.49 26.13
C ASN A 120 -14.45 -17.01 25.94
N SER A 121 -13.68 -17.51 24.96
CA SER A 121 -13.55 -18.95 24.75
C SER A 121 -12.92 -19.63 25.99
N PRO A 122 -13.50 -20.74 26.50
CA PRO A 122 -12.96 -21.47 27.65
C PRO A 122 -11.77 -22.35 27.28
N ASN A 123 -11.55 -22.60 25.98
CA ASN A 123 -10.53 -23.49 25.47
C ASN A 123 -9.23 -22.73 25.10
N PRO A 124 -8.06 -23.41 25.10
CA PRO A 124 -6.78 -22.82 24.71
C PRO A 124 -6.79 -22.14 23.33
N ASP A 125 -5.76 -21.36 23.02
CA ASP A 125 -5.60 -20.79 21.68
C ASP A 125 -4.97 -21.82 20.72
N VAL A 126 -5.33 -21.73 19.43
CA VAL A 126 -4.78 -22.55 18.36
C VAL A 126 -4.28 -21.61 17.26
N ARG A 127 -2.99 -21.72 16.93
CA ARG A 127 -2.40 -20.99 15.80
C ARG A 127 -2.41 -21.84 14.55
N TYR A 128 -2.51 -21.22 13.38
CA TYR A 128 -2.39 -21.95 12.12
C TYR A 128 -0.99 -22.57 11.97
N SER A 129 0.06 -21.77 12.17
CA SER A 129 1.47 -22.18 12.20
C SER A 129 2.27 -21.27 13.13
N ASP A 130 3.35 -21.77 13.71
CA ASP A 130 4.35 -21.02 14.48
C ASP A 130 5.69 -20.86 13.75
N LYS A 131 5.80 -21.37 12.51
CA LYS A 131 7.01 -21.31 11.65
C LYS A 131 6.81 -20.59 10.32
N ALA A 132 5.57 -20.22 9.98
CA ALA A 132 5.24 -19.60 8.70
C ALA A 132 5.66 -18.12 8.66
N TRP A 133 6.61 -17.79 7.81
CA TRP A 133 6.82 -16.43 7.34
C TRP A 133 5.67 -16.03 6.42
N SER A 134 5.18 -14.80 6.47
CA SER A 134 3.96 -14.44 5.75
C SER A 134 3.94 -13.06 5.12
N GLN A 135 3.15 -12.90 4.07
CA GLN A 135 2.84 -11.61 3.46
C GLN A 135 1.52 -11.67 2.68
N ILE A 136 0.88 -10.52 2.43
CA ILE A 136 -0.27 -10.41 1.52
C ILE A 136 0.23 -10.05 0.12
N LEU A 137 -0.09 -10.90 -0.85
CA LEU A 137 0.06 -10.61 -2.27
C LEU A 137 -1.16 -9.82 -2.75
N PRO A 138 -0.97 -8.65 -3.40
CA PRO A 138 -2.07 -7.92 -4.03
C PRO A 138 -2.81 -8.78 -5.07
N GLY A 139 -4.13 -8.65 -5.14
CA GLY A 139 -4.98 -9.43 -6.03
C GLY A 139 -4.55 -9.37 -7.48
N ASP A 140 -4.18 -8.19 -8.00
CA ASP A 140 -3.72 -8.01 -9.38
C ASP A 140 -2.45 -8.79 -9.72
N TRP A 141 -1.66 -9.22 -8.72
CA TRP A 141 -0.50 -10.07 -8.96
C TRP A 141 -0.89 -11.54 -9.12
N ILE A 142 -2.07 -11.93 -8.62
CA ILE A 142 -2.57 -13.30 -8.66
C ILE A 142 -3.21 -13.54 -10.02
N GLN A 143 -2.34 -13.81 -11.00
CA GLN A 143 -2.70 -14.14 -12.37
C GLN A 143 -2.03 -15.45 -12.79
N PRO A 144 -2.62 -16.24 -13.71
CA PRO A 144 -2.01 -17.46 -14.22
C PRO A 144 -0.58 -17.21 -14.74
N GLY A 145 0.38 -18.00 -14.25
CA GLY A 145 1.81 -17.85 -14.55
C GLY A 145 2.59 -16.97 -13.57
N LEU A 146 1.98 -16.53 -12.47
CA LEU A 146 2.68 -15.91 -11.35
C LEU A 146 3.86 -16.78 -10.88
N THR A 147 5.01 -16.15 -10.73
CA THR A 147 6.22 -16.75 -10.18
C THR A 147 6.63 -16.00 -8.92
N LEU A 148 7.04 -16.74 -7.89
CA LEU A 148 7.53 -16.19 -6.62
C LEU A 148 8.97 -16.64 -6.38
N GLU A 149 9.81 -15.71 -5.94
CA GLU A 149 11.21 -15.95 -5.58
C GLU A 149 11.47 -15.41 -4.18
N PHE A 150 11.93 -16.28 -3.29
CA PHE A 150 12.24 -15.97 -1.90
C PHE A 150 13.75 -15.88 -1.71
N ASN A 151 14.21 -14.82 -1.07
CA ASN A 151 15.63 -14.54 -0.85
C ASN A 151 15.90 -14.25 0.62
N THR A 152 17.00 -14.78 1.13
CA THR A 152 17.46 -14.58 2.52
C THR A 152 18.73 -13.72 2.53
N THR A 153 19.02 -13.05 3.65
CA THR A 153 20.26 -12.26 3.78
C THR A 153 21.53 -13.10 3.76
N ASP A 154 21.45 -14.41 4.02
CA ASP A 154 22.58 -15.33 3.89
C ASP A 154 22.69 -15.95 2.48
N ASN A 155 22.15 -15.26 1.46
CA ASN A 155 22.22 -15.59 0.04
C ASN A 155 21.62 -16.95 -0.36
N ARG A 156 20.71 -17.51 0.46
CA ARG A 156 19.87 -18.63 0.02
C ARG A 156 18.67 -18.09 -0.75
N SER A 157 18.31 -18.77 -1.84
CA SER A 157 17.16 -18.42 -2.66
C SER A 157 16.33 -19.65 -3.03
N GLY A 158 15.03 -19.46 -3.21
CA GLY A 158 14.11 -20.51 -3.62
C GLY A 158 12.99 -19.95 -4.47
N LYS A 159 12.74 -20.57 -5.62
CA LYS A 159 11.75 -20.12 -6.62
C LYS A 159 10.61 -21.14 -6.74
N ILE A 160 9.40 -20.65 -6.97
CA ILE A 160 8.25 -21.44 -7.40
C ILE A 160 7.57 -20.76 -8.60
N ASP A 161 7.31 -21.54 -9.65
CA ASP A 161 6.68 -21.13 -10.91
C ASP A 161 5.53 -22.06 -11.34
N SER A 162 5.11 -22.97 -10.47
CA SER A 162 4.06 -23.97 -10.73
C SER A 162 2.76 -23.71 -9.94
N ILE A 163 2.51 -22.44 -9.55
CA ILE A 163 1.35 -22.06 -8.74
C ILE A 163 0.04 -22.30 -9.51
N ASP A 164 -0.90 -23.02 -8.90
CA ASP A 164 -2.21 -23.30 -9.50
C ASP A 164 -3.20 -22.15 -9.25
N ILE A 165 -3.47 -21.38 -10.31
CA ILE A 165 -4.35 -20.20 -10.32
C ILE A 165 -5.42 -20.40 -11.39
N GLY A 166 -6.70 -20.28 -10.99
CA GLY A 166 -7.89 -20.36 -11.82
C GLY A 166 -8.27 -19.01 -12.45
N GLY A 167 -9.43 -18.94 -13.10
CA GLY A 167 -9.91 -17.71 -13.75
C GLY A 167 -10.52 -16.70 -12.78
N GLU A 168 -10.76 -15.49 -13.29
CA GLU A 168 -11.59 -14.51 -12.61
C GLU A 168 -13.05 -14.97 -12.56
N THR A 169 -13.69 -14.77 -11.41
CA THR A 169 -15.08 -15.19 -11.17
C THR A 169 -15.85 -14.08 -10.47
N GLN A 170 -17.14 -13.97 -10.80
CA GLN A 170 -18.00 -12.89 -10.33
C GLN A 170 -19.33 -13.46 -9.84
N VAL A 171 -19.86 -12.90 -8.76
CA VAL A 171 -21.21 -13.17 -8.25
C VAL A 171 -21.95 -11.84 -8.08
N VAL A 172 -23.16 -11.75 -8.62
CA VAL A 172 -24.06 -10.62 -8.40
C VAL A 172 -25.27 -11.09 -7.60
N LEU A 173 -25.55 -10.47 -6.46
CA LEU A 173 -26.74 -10.73 -5.66
C LEU A 173 -27.70 -9.56 -5.81
N GLN A 174 -28.94 -9.82 -6.20
CA GLN A 174 -30.00 -8.82 -6.31
C GLN A 174 -30.99 -9.02 -5.16
N ASN A 175 -30.88 -8.20 -4.13
CA ASN A 175 -31.68 -8.33 -2.91
C ASN A 175 -33.00 -7.55 -3.00
N ILE A 176 -34.14 -8.19 -2.69
CA ILE A 176 -35.46 -7.57 -2.71
C ILE A 176 -36.39 -8.10 -1.61
N ARG A 177 -37.24 -7.23 -1.05
CA ARG A 177 -38.36 -7.63 -0.17
C ARG A 177 -39.68 -7.50 -0.91
N ILE A 178 -40.50 -8.56 -0.87
CA ILE A 178 -41.73 -8.69 -1.65
C ILE A 178 -42.92 -8.94 -0.72
N GLY A 179 -43.97 -8.12 -0.85
CA GLY A 179 -45.26 -8.33 -0.21
C GLY A 179 -46.34 -8.59 -1.25
N MET A 180 -46.99 -9.74 -1.21
CA MET A 180 -48.03 -10.16 -2.15
C MET A 180 -49.38 -10.20 -1.44
N LEU A 181 -50.26 -9.23 -1.73
CA LEU A 181 -51.53 -8.98 -1.01
C LEU A 181 -51.32 -8.70 0.49
N THR A 182 -50.14 -8.19 0.83
CA THR A 182 -49.69 -7.83 2.17
C THR A 182 -48.47 -6.92 2.05
N ALA A 183 -48.16 -6.16 3.09
CA ALA A 183 -46.90 -5.41 3.15
C ALA A 183 -45.68 -6.36 3.17
N PRO A 184 -44.54 -5.97 2.55
CA PRO A 184 -43.28 -6.68 2.68
C PRO A 184 -42.76 -6.65 4.13
N GLY A 185 -41.90 -7.62 4.49
CA GLY A 185 -41.28 -7.64 5.82
C GLY A 185 -40.44 -6.39 6.11
N SER A 186 -40.20 -6.07 7.39
CA SER A 186 -39.42 -4.88 7.78
C SER A 186 -37.93 -5.00 7.43
N LEU A 187 -37.26 -3.85 7.25
CA LEU A 187 -35.81 -3.80 6.98
C LEU A 187 -34.97 -4.48 8.07
N ASP A 188 -35.43 -4.46 9.34
CA ASP A 188 -34.72 -5.11 10.45
C ASP A 188 -34.63 -6.63 10.31
N LYS A 189 -35.53 -7.23 9.52
CA LYS A 189 -35.49 -8.66 9.19
C LYS A 189 -34.62 -8.98 7.98
N ASN A 190 -34.03 -7.98 7.33
CA ASN A 190 -33.09 -8.16 6.21
C ASN A 190 -31.72 -7.52 6.53
N PRO A 191 -30.85 -8.21 7.28
CA PRO A 191 -29.50 -7.71 7.55
C PRO A 191 -28.69 -7.40 6.28
N LEU A 192 -28.82 -8.20 5.22
CA LEU A 192 -28.16 -8.01 3.92
C LEU A 192 -28.52 -6.66 3.31
N GLU A 193 -29.79 -6.27 3.29
CA GLU A 193 -30.22 -4.93 2.85
C GLU A 193 -29.73 -3.85 3.80
N LYS A 194 -29.88 -4.05 5.11
CA LYS A 194 -29.59 -3.05 6.14
C LYS A 194 -28.10 -2.68 6.21
N THR A 195 -27.20 -3.62 5.92
CA THR A 195 -25.75 -3.45 6.03
C THR A 195 -25.00 -4.09 4.87
N SER A 196 -25.43 -3.81 3.63
CA SER A 196 -24.98 -4.53 2.43
C SER A 196 -23.47 -4.60 2.26
N GLN A 197 -22.73 -3.48 2.42
CA GLN A 197 -21.28 -3.50 2.25
C GLN A 197 -20.60 -4.46 3.24
N LYS A 198 -20.99 -4.38 4.52
CA LYS A 198 -20.42 -5.23 5.58
C LYS A 198 -20.67 -6.71 5.33
N LEU A 199 -21.87 -7.07 4.88
CA LEU A 199 -22.23 -8.47 4.65
C LEU A 199 -21.73 -8.99 3.30
N ALA A 200 -21.58 -8.14 2.29
CA ALA A 200 -20.86 -8.48 1.07
C ALA A 200 -19.40 -8.80 1.40
N ASP A 201 -18.72 -7.94 2.16
CA ASP A 201 -17.34 -8.12 2.62
C ASP A 201 -17.13 -9.43 3.39
N ASP A 202 -18.11 -9.81 4.22
CA ASP A 202 -18.11 -11.06 4.98
C ASP A 202 -18.36 -12.29 4.08
N TYR A 203 -19.43 -12.28 3.27
CA TYR A 203 -19.75 -13.40 2.40
C TYR A 203 -18.69 -13.64 1.33
N PHE A 204 -18.04 -12.58 0.83
CA PHE A 204 -16.90 -12.68 -0.07
C PHE A 204 -15.80 -13.59 0.47
N GLN A 205 -15.58 -13.63 1.78
CA GLN A 205 -14.59 -14.52 2.40
C GLN A 205 -14.97 -16.02 2.30
N LYS A 206 -16.24 -16.33 2.03
CA LYS A 206 -16.78 -17.71 1.99
C LYS A 206 -16.77 -18.33 0.61
N ILE A 207 -16.81 -17.53 -0.45
CA ILE A 207 -16.94 -18.01 -1.83
C ILE A 207 -15.73 -17.62 -2.67
N PRO A 208 -15.30 -18.44 -3.65
CA PRO A 208 -14.01 -18.29 -4.34
C PRO A 208 -14.11 -17.33 -5.53
N VAL A 209 -14.59 -16.10 -5.28
CA VAL A 209 -14.81 -15.05 -6.28
C VAL A 209 -13.70 -13.99 -6.31
N SER A 210 -13.47 -13.39 -7.48
CA SER A 210 -12.67 -12.18 -7.65
C SER A 210 -13.48 -10.93 -7.28
N GLU A 211 -14.77 -10.92 -7.61
CA GLU A 211 -15.67 -9.79 -7.36
C GLU A 211 -17.06 -10.27 -6.90
N LEU A 212 -17.59 -9.65 -5.84
CA LEU A 212 -18.95 -9.83 -5.36
C LEU A 212 -19.67 -8.47 -5.34
N ILE A 213 -20.86 -8.44 -5.93
CA ILE A 213 -21.73 -7.27 -5.96
C ILE A 213 -23.05 -7.61 -5.30
N VAL A 214 -23.57 -6.71 -4.47
CA VAL A 214 -24.93 -6.79 -3.90
C VAL A 214 -25.70 -5.55 -4.35
N GLY A 215 -26.58 -5.73 -5.33
CA GLY A 215 -27.59 -4.75 -5.70
C GLY A 215 -28.79 -4.86 -4.78
N ASN A 216 -29.40 -3.73 -4.43
CA ASN A 216 -30.62 -3.69 -3.63
C ASN A 216 -31.76 -3.11 -4.46
N TYR A 217 -32.92 -3.75 -4.39
CA TYR A 217 -34.17 -3.22 -4.89
C TYR A 217 -34.98 -2.61 -3.76
N SER A 218 -35.74 -1.58 -4.10
CA SER A 218 -36.80 -1.06 -3.22
C SER A 218 -37.78 -2.16 -2.85
N PRO A 219 -38.29 -2.19 -1.61
CA PRO A 219 -39.34 -3.14 -1.24
C PRO A 219 -40.60 -2.90 -2.09
N VAL A 220 -41.25 -3.97 -2.51
CA VAL A 220 -42.45 -3.90 -3.35
C VAL A 220 -43.65 -4.48 -2.61
N GLU A 221 -44.77 -3.75 -2.65
CA GLU A 221 -46.07 -4.20 -2.16
C GLU A 221 -47.04 -4.35 -3.34
N LEU A 222 -47.56 -5.55 -3.53
CA LEU A 222 -48.49 -5.91 -4.59
C LEU A 222 -49.89 -6.00 -4.00
N GLN A 223 -50.68 -4.94 -4.18
CA GLN A 223 -52.08 -4.90 -3.72
C GLN A 223 -53.00 -5.76 -4.58
N GLU A 224 -52.58 -6.04 -5.81
CA GLU A 224 -53.24 -6.93 -6.74
C GLU A 224 -52.21 -7.89 -7.34
N VAL A 225 -52.60 -9.14 -7.49
CA VAL A 225 -51.78 -10.20 -8.07
C VAL A 225 -52.55 -10.88 -9.19
N VAL A 226 -52.01 -10.84 -10.41
CA VAL A 226 -52.49 -11.55 -11.60
C VAL A 226 -51.47 -12.62 -11.97
N LEU A 227 -51.90 -13.89 -11.97
CA LEU A 227 -51.09 -15.02 -12.40
C LEU A 227 -51.05 -15.12 -13.92
N SER A 228 -50.07 -15.85 -14.47
CA SER A 228 -49.95 -16.08 -15.91
C SER A 228 -51.18 -16.76 -16.53
N SER A 229 -51.95 -17.52 -15.76
CA SER A 229 -53.21 -18.14 -16.18
C SER A 229 -54.38 -17.16 -16.33
N GLY A 230 -54.18 -15.87 -16.01
CA GLY A 230 -55.24 -14.86 -15.94
C GLY A 230 -56.00 -14.83 -14.62
N LYS A 231 -55.69 -15.72 -13.67
CA LYS A 231 -56.30 -15.70 -12.34
C LYS A 231 -55.85 -14.46 -11.56
N LYS A 232 -56.80 -13.72 -11.00
CA LYS A 232 -56.58 -12.45 -10.30
C LYS A 232 -57.00 -12.50 -8.83
N TYR A 233 -56.17 -11.93 -7.97
CA TYR A 233 -56.40 -11.80 -6.54
C TYR A 233 -56.22 -10.35 -6.08
N THR A 234 -57.11 -9.87 -5.21
CA THR A 234 -57.06 -8.52 -4.63
C THR A 234 -57.10 -8.52 -3.10
N THR A 235 -57.40 -9.67 -2.48
CA THR A 235 -57.49 -9.81 -1.02
C THR A 235 -56.62 -10.95 -0.51
N SER A 236 -56.81 -12.16 -1.02
CA SER A 236 -55.98 -13.32 -0.67
C SER A 236 -55.96 -14.33 -1.82
N SER A 237 -54.91 -15.13 -1.93
CA SER A 237 -54.91 -16.31 -2.80
C SER A 237 -55.85 -17.40 -2.25
N ASP A 238 -56.50 -18.13 -3.16
CA ASP A 238 -57.32 -19.31 -2.82
C ASP A 238 -56.47 -20.56 -2.53
N ASP A 239 -55.16 -20.49 -2.76
CA ASP A 239 -54.21 -21.54 -2.45
C ASP A 239 -53.80 -21.51 -0.96
N THR A 240 -53.14 -22.57 -0.49
CA THR A 240 -52.52 -22.65 0.84
C THR A 240 -51.06 -22.22 0.73
N GLY A 241 -50.66 -21.20 1.48
CA GLY A 241 -49.25 -20.81 1.58
C GLY A 241 -48.50 -21.69 2.58
N GLY A 242 -47.21 -21.94 2.31
CA GLY A 242 -46.30 -22.64 3.22
C GLY A 242 -44.89 -22.07 3.17
N VAL A 243 -43.98 -22.73 3.89
CA VAL A 243 -42.55 -22.43 3.78
C VAL A 243 -42.10 -22.61 2.34
N TYR A 244 -42.48 -23.76 1.74
CA TYR A 244 -42.12 -24.21 0.40
C TYR A 244 -43.26 -24.11 -0.62
N ASP A 245 -44.47 -23.78 -0.18
CA ASP A 245 -45.70 -23.90 -0.96
C ASP A 245 -46.41 -22.55 -1.18
N GLY A 246 -47.26 -22.49 -2.20
CA GLY A 246 -48.15 -21.37 -2.51
C GLY A 246 -48.00 -20.86 -3.95
N ASP A 247 -49.11 -20.68 -4.63
CA ASP A 247 -49.16 -20.18 -6.01
C ASP A 247 -48.43 -18.84 -6.23
N MET A 248 -48.60 -17.87 -5.33
CA MET A 248 -47.93 -16.57 -5.42
C MET A 248 -46.41 -16.68 -5.16
N ARG A 249 -45.98 -17.55 -4.24
CA ARG A 249 -44.56 -17.84 -4.01
C ARG A 249 -43.89 -18.29 -5.30
N GLU A 250 -44.47 -19.28 -5.97
CA GLU A 250 -43.91 -19.89 -7.17
C GLU A 250 -44.03 -19.00 -8.42
N ASN A 251 -45.19 -18.40 -8.64
CA ASN A 251 -45.46 -17.65 -9.87
C ASN A 251 -44.96 -16.21 -9.80
N ILE A 252 -45.09 -15.55 -8.65
CA ILE A 252 -44.81 -14.11 -8.51
C ILE A 252 -43.43 -13.88 -7.90
N GLY A 253 -43.18 -14.37 -6.68
CA GLY A 253 -41.90 -14.17 -6.01
C GLY A 253 -40.71 -14.73 -6.82
N LYS A 254 -40.86 -15.98 -7.25
CA LYS A 254 -39.87 -16.68 -8.08
C LYS A 254 -40.05 -16.38 -9.57
N GLY A 255 -41.17 -16.81 -10.16
CA GLY A 255 -41.40 -16.82 -11.60
C GLY A 255 -41.46 -15.45 -12.28
N LEU A 256 -41.98 -14.42 -11.62
CA LEU A 256 -42.11 -13.07 -12.17
C LEU A 256 -40.98 -12.15 -11.72
N ILE A 257 -40.82 -11.97 -10.41
CA ILE A 257 -39.92 -10.96 -9.85
C ILE A 257 -38.47 -11.42 -9.95
N SER A 258 -38.12 -12.57 -9.37
CA SER A 258 -36.72 -13.04 -9.37
C SER A 258 -36.21 -13.29 -10.79
N MET A 259 -36.95 -14.08 -11.57
CA MET A 259 -36.61 -14.34 -12.98
C MET A 259 -36.73 -13.09 -13.85
N GLY A 260 -37.59 -12.14 -13.51
CA GLY A 260 -37.69 -10.87 -14.23
C GLY A 260 -36.45 -10.00 -14.02
N ILE A 261 -35.99 -9.87 -12.78
CA ILE A 261 -34.74 -9.18 -12.45
C ILE A 261 -33.55 -9.84 -13.17
N ASP A 262 -33.46 -11.16 -13.14
CA ASP A 262 -32.38 -11.89 -13.81
C ASP A 262 -32.42 -11.74 -15.32
N ASN A 263 -33.56 -12.03 -15.96
CA ASN A 263 -33.69 -11.96 -17.41
C ASN A 263 -33.52 -10.55 -17.97
N ALA A 264 -34.01 -9.52 -17.27
CA ALA A 264 -33.77 -8.13 -17.64
C ALA A 264 -32.27 -7.78 -17.59
N ASN A 265 -31.55 -8.29 -16.59
CA ASN A 265 -30.09 -8.14 -16.48
C ASN A 265 -29.32 -8.98 -17.51
N PHE A 266 -29.93 -10.01 -18.12
CA PHE A 266 -29.40 -10.75 -19.26
C PHE A 266 -29.82 -10.17 -20.62
N GLY A 267 -30.68 -9.14 -20.65
CA GLY A 267 -31.15 -8.51 -21.89
C GLY A 267 -32.16 -9.34 -22.67
N ILE A 268 -32.90 -10.21 -21.98
CA ILE A 268 -34.05 -10.93 -22.52
C ILE A 268 -35.29 -10.10 -22.19
N ASN A 269 -36.13 -9.78 -23.17
CA ASN A 269 -37.29 -8.91 -22.96
C ASN A 269 -38.59 -9.68 -22.63
N SER A 270 -38.73 -10.92 -23.13
CA SER A 270 -39.92 -11.76 -22.96
C SER A 270 -39.58 -13.24 -22.78
N SER A 271 -40.49 -13.99 -22.14
CA SER A 271 -40.37 -15.42 -21.88
C SER A 271 -41.74 -16.05 -21.58
N LYS A 272 -41.79 -17.38 -21.39
CA LYS A 272 -43.00 -18.08 -20.93
C LYS A 272 -43.45 -17.57 -19.55
N GLY A 273 -44.76 -17.45 -19.34
CA GLY A 273 -45.34 -16.91 -18.11
C GLY A 273 -45.00 -17.71 -16.85
N GLU A 274 -45.39 -18.99 -16.83
CA GLU A 274 -45.29 -19.87 -15.66
C GLU A 274 -43.88 -20.47 -15.47
N THR A 275 -43.06 -20.50 -16.54
CA THR A 275 -41.74 -21.15 -16.48
C THR A 275 -40.71 -20.28 -15.74
N GLN A 276 -39.96 -20.91 -14.83
CA GLN A 276 -38.77 -20.36 -14.18
C GLN A 276 -37.53 -20.66 -15.05
N TRP A 277 -37.29 -19.84 -16.06
CA TRP A 277 -36.16 -19.99 -16.99
C TRP A 277 -35.33 -18.73 -17.08
N GLN A 278 -34.01 -18.91 -17.17
CA GLN A 278 -33.04 -17.87 -17.44
C GLN A 278 -31.81 -18.46 -18.15
N PRO A 279 -31.09 -17.69 -18.99
CA PRO A 279 -30.01 -18.19 -19.85
C PRO A 279 -28.67 -18.44 -19.14
N GLY A 280 -28.45 -17.88 -17.94
CA GLY A 280 -27.28 -18.12 -17.11
C GLY A 280 -25.97 -17.57 -17.67
N LEU A 281 -26.02 -16.42 -18.36
CA LEU A 281 -24.87 -15.85 -19.09
C LEU A 281 -23.71 -15.49 -18.16
N PHE A 282 -24.04 -14.87 -17.02
CA PHE A 282 -23.15 -14.64 -15.90
C PHE A 282 -23.89 -15.04 -14.62
N HIS A 283 -23.16 -15.21 -13.51
CA HIS A 283 -23.81 -15.64 -12.28
C HIS A 283 -24.44 -14.48 -11.52
N GLN A 284 -25.77 -14.45 -11.56
CA GLN A 284 -26.60 -13.59 -10.74
C GLN A 284 -27.57 -14.44 -9.90
N VAL A 285 -27.88 -13.97 -8.68
CA VAL A 285 -28.92 -14.53 -7.84
C VAL A 285 -29.85 -13.43 -7.33
N ALA A 286 -31.14 -13.53 -7.67
CA ALA A 286 -32.20 -12.76 -7.03
C ALA A 286 -32.50 -13.32 -5.63
N VAL A 287 -31.98 -12.64 -4.61
CA VAL A 287 -32.18 -12.96 -3.19
C VAL A 287 -33.44 -12.24 -2.72
N HIS A 288 -34.51 -12.99 -2.44
CA HIS A 288 -35.76 -12.38 -2.01
C HIS A 288 -36.26 -12.92 -0.68
N GLN A 289 -36.77 -12.00 0.14
CA GLN A 289 -37.69 -12.35 1.22
C GLN A 289 -39.10 -12.05 0.74
N SER A 290 -40.00 -13.04 0.79
CA SER A 290 -41.33 -12.93 0.24
C SER A 290 -42.42 -13.31 1.24
N TRP A 291 -43.46 -12.48 1.29
CA TRP A 291 -44.67 -12.69 2.09
C TRP A 291 -45.88 -12.71 1.17
N GLY A 292 -46.81 -13.63 1.42
CA GLY A 292 -48.07 -13.71 0.71
C GLY A 292 -49.25 -13.86 1.65
N ARG A 293 -50.40 -13.27 1.30
CA ARG A 293 -51.68 -13.54 1.97
C ARG A 293 -52.45 -14.62 1.21
N TYR A 294 -52.61 -15.75 1.87
CA TYR A 294 -53.30 -16.94 1.36
C TYR A 294 -54.57 -17.22 2.18
N LYS A 295 -55.34 -18.25 1.84
CA LYS A 295 -56.53 -18.63 2.62
C LYS A 295 -56.21 -19.04 4.06
N ASN A 296 -54.98 -19.48 4.33
CA ASN A 296 -54.47 -19.80 5.67
C ASN A 296 -53.77 -18.61 6.37
N GLY A 297 -53.92 -17.39 5.86
CA GLY A 297 -53.36 -16.18 6.44
C GLY A 297 -52.10 -15.68 5.74
N VAL A 298 -51.39 -14.76 6.40
CA VAL A 298 -50.12 -14.23 5.88
C VAL A 298 -48.99 -15.21 6.20
N VAL A 299 -48.26 -15.62 5.17
CA VAL A 299 -47.17 -16.60 5.25
C VAL A 299 -45.90 -15.95 4.72
N GLN A 300 -44.78 -16.16 5.43
CA GLN A 300 -43.44 -15.86 4.94
C GLN A 300 -42.84 -17.13 4.31
N HIS A 301 -42.15 -16.95 3.20
CA HIS A 301 -41.53 -18.02 2.42
C HIS A 301 -40.02 -18.05 2.67
N GLY A 302 -39.40 -19.23 2.62
CA GLY A 302 -37.95 -19.38 2.84
C GLY A 302 -37.39 -20.74 2.43
N LEU A 303 -36.16 -21.03 2.89
CA LEU A 303 -35.45 -22.32 2.81
C LEU A 303 -35.32 -22.92 1.40
N SER A 304 -35.27 -22.10 0.35
CA SER A 304 -35.07 -22.65 -1.01
C SER A 304 -34.24 -21.72 -1.91
N GLY A 305 -33.34 -22.30 -2.70
CA GLY A 305 -32.59 -21.60 -3.72
C GLY A 305 -32.21 -22.47 -4.91
N GLY A 306 -31.53 -21.85 -5.87
CA GLY A 306 -31.12 -22.46 -7.14
C GLY A 306 -31.67 -21.71 -8.36
N ASN A 307 -31.19 -22.05 -9.56
CA ASN A 307 -31.63 -21.46 -10.83
C ASN A 307 -31.59 -19.91 -10.89
N GLY A 308 -30.67 -19.26 -10.16
CA GLY A 308 -30.55 -17.80 -10.11
C GLY A 308 -31.45 -17.12 -9.06
N MET A 309 -32.04 -17.86 -8.12
CA MET A 309 -32.83 -17.23 -7.05
C MET A 309 -32.58 -17.88 -5.68
N ALA A 310 -32.88 -17.14 -4.63
CA ALA A 310 -32.89 -17.61 -3.25
C ALA A 310 -34.07 -16.99 -2.49
N THR A 311 -35.01 -17.83 -2.07
CA THR A 311 -36.16 -17.47 -1.23
C THR A 311 -35.80 -17.73 0.22
N LEU A 312 -35.69 -16.66 1.02
CA LEU A 312 -35.09 -16.74 2.37
C LEU A 312 -36.00 -16.22 3.49
N TYR A 313 -35.94 -16.88 4.65
CA TYR A 313 -36.31 -16.28 5.92
C TYR A 313 -35.24 -15.30 6.39
N ASP A 314 -34.01 -15.77 6.51
CA ASP A 314 -32.87 -15.01 7.00
C ASP A 314 -31.84 -14.79 5.88
N THR A 315 -31.41 -13.54 5.68
CA THR A 315 -30.37 -13.18 4.69
C THR A 315 -28.94 -13.35 5.23
N VAL A 316 -28.79 -14.12 6.30
CA VAL A 316 -27.54 -14.47 6.99
C VAL A 316 -27.63 -15.90 7.54
N GLY A 317 -26.53 -16.40 8.12
CA GLY A 317 -26.50 -17.73 8.71
C GLY A 317 -26.41 -18.83 7.67
N ASN A 318 -26.75 -20.06 8.10
CA ASN A 318 -26.62 -21.22 7.23
C ASN A 318 -27.70 -21.28 6.15
N GLU A 319 -28.91 -20.77 6.38
CA GLU A 319 -29.94 -20.72 5.34
C GLU A 319 -29.41 -19.97 4.12
N PHE A 320 -28.91 -18.75 4.30
CA PHE A 320 -28.31 -17.99 3.19
C PHE A 320 -27.19 -18.78 2.51
N SER A 321 -26.21 -19.28 3.26
CA SER A 321 -25.08 -20.03 2.69
C SER A 321 -25.53 -21.30 1.94
N HIS A 322 -26.56 -21.97 2.41
CA HIS A 322 -27.13 -23.19 1.83
C HIS A 322 -27.88 -22.90 0.52
N GLU A 323 -28.82 -21.95 0.55
CA GLU A 323 -29.66 -21.64 -0.61
C GLU A 323 -28.87 -20.97 -1.73
N ILE A 324 -27.89 -20.14 -1.40
CA ILE A 324 -26.96 -19.61 -2.40
C ILE A 324 -26.03 -20.72 -2.91
N GLY A 325 -25.68 -21.71 -2.07
CA GLY A 325 -24.97 -22.92 -2.46
C GLY A 325 -25.66 -23.69 -3.59
N HIS A 326 -26.99 -23.83 -3.53
CA HIS A 326 -27.79 -24.38 -4.65
C HIS A 326 -27.66 -23.53 -5.93
N GLY A 327 -27.50 -22.22 -5.80
CA GLY A 327 -27.20 -21.30 -6.91
C GLY A 327 -25.89 -21.61 -7.62
N TYR A 328 -24.93 -22.24 -6.94
CA TYR A 328 -23.66 -22.72 -7.52
C TYR A 328 -23.73 -24.18 -8.01
N GLY A 329 -24.94 -24.74 -8.13
CA GLY A 329 -25.16 -26.12 -8.55
C GLY A 329 -24.83 -27.16 -7.49
N MET A 330 -24.74 -26.79 -6.21
CA MET A 330 -24.50 -27.74 -5.13
C MET A 330 -25.80 -28.45 -4.75
N GLY A 331 -25.73 -29.75 -4.49
CA GLY A 331 -26.79 -30.52 -3.83
C GLY A 331 -26.59 -30.56 -2.31
N HIS A 332 -27.45 -31.30 -1.60
CA HIS A 332 -27.23 -31.59 -0.19
C HIS A 332 -26.05 -32.56 0.00
N TYR A 333 -25.34 -32.44 1.12
CA TYR A 333 -24.22 -33.29 1.52
C TYR A 333 -23.18 -33.59 0.42
N PRO A 334 -22.58 -32.58 -0.25
CA PRO A 334 -21.62 -32.79 -1.33
C PRO A 334 -20.51 -33.78 -0.94
N GLY A 335 -20.45 -34.90 -1.66
CA GLY A 335 -19.44 -35.94 -1.48
C GLY A 335 -19.66 -36.90 -0.31
N GLY A 336 -20.64 -36.65 0.57
CA GLY A 336 -20.93 -37.47 1.75
C GLY A 336 -19.78 -37.57 2.76
N GLY A 337 -20.01 -38.25 3.88
CA GLY A 337 -19.03 -38.65 4.87
C GLY A 337 -18.08 -37.54 5.31
N LYS A 338 -16.78 -37.77 5.14
CA LYS A 338 -15.74 -36.81 5.55
C LYS A 338 -15.72 -35.51 4.74
N TRP A 339 -16.46 -35.41 3.64
CA TRP A 339 -16.46 -34.25 2.74
C TRP A 339 -17.57 -33.25 3.05
N SER A 340 -18.68 -33.73 3.60
CA SER A 340 -19.77 -32.89 4.16
C SER A 340 -19.47 -32.39 5.58
N ILE A 341 -18.29 -32.72 6.13
CA ILE A 341 -17.84 -32.34 7.47
C ILE A 341 -16.43 -31.75 7.39
N HIS A 342 -16.18 -30.66 8.10
CA HIS A 342 -14.82 -30.16 8.25
C HIS A 342 -13.94 -31.16 9.00
N ASN A 343 -12.65 -31.13 8.69
CA ASN A 343 -11.62 -31.95 9.31
C ASN A 343 -10.26 -31.26 9.16
N ARG A 344 -9.19 -31.87 9.69
CA ARG A 344 -7.82 -31.32 9.66
C ARG A 344 -7.31 -31.00 8.24
N HIS A 345 -7.83 -31.67 7.21
CA HIS A 345 -7.41 -31.51 5.82
C HIS A 345 -8.34 -30.61 5.00
N SER A 346 -9.45 -30.14 5.58
CA SER A 346 -10.43 -29.29 4.87
C SER A 346 -10.06 -27.80 4.80
N GLY A 347 -8.89 -27.43 5.34
CA GLY A 347 -8.41 -26.05 5.41
C GLY A 347 -9.12 -25.19 6.46
N TRP A 348 -8.48 -24.10 6.87
CA TRP A 348 -9.09 -23.00 7.61
C TRP A 348 -9.54 -21.91 6.66
N GLY A 349 -10.60 -21.18 7.01
CA GLY A 349 -11.00 -20.00 6.27
C GLY A 349 -10.02 -18.84 6.46
N TRP A 350 -10.13 -17.80 5.63
CA TRP A 350 -9.33 -16.59 5.73
C TRP A 350 -10.20 -15.36 5.49
N ASP A 351 -10.14 -14.41 6.41
CA ASP A 351 -10.73 -13.08 6.28
C ASP A 351 -9.64 -12.10 5.85
N SER A 352 -9.67 -11.71 4.56
CA SER A 352 -8.68 -10.81 3.99
C SER A 352 -8.79 -9.36 4.50
N ILE A 353 -9.96 -8.96 5.02
CA ILE A 353 -10.23 -7.59 5.46
C ILE A 353 -9.80 -7.42 6.92
N GLN A 354 -10.12 -8.38 7.78
CA GLN A 354 -9.74 -8.34 9.20
C GLN A 354 -8.37 -8.96 9.47
N HIS A 355 -7.77 -9.60 8.46
CA HIS A 355 -6.53 -10.35 8.56
C HIS A 355 -6.59 -11.38 9.69
N ARG A 356 -7.55 -12.30 9.59
CA ARG A 356 -7.77 -13.37 10.57
C ARG A 356 -8.04 -14.69 9.88
N PHE A 357 -7.47 -15.77 10.41
CA PHE A 357 -7.92 -17.10 10.02
C PHE A 357 -9.28 -17.39 10.66
N ILE A 358 -10.12 -18.12 9.94
CA ILE A 358 -11.43 -18.58 10.41
C ILE A 358 -11.30 -20.07 10.69
N ALA A 359 -11.39 -20.46 11.96
CA ALA A 359 -11.29 -21.86 12.34
C ALA A 359 -12.44 -22.67 11.72
N ASN A 360 -12.13 -23.88 11.27
CA ASN A 360 -13.13 -24.82 10.72
C ASN A 360 -13.79 -25.71 11.79
N PHE A 361 -13.62 -25.34 13.06
CA PHE A 361 -14.18 -25.99 14.23
C PHE A 361 -14.80 -24.95 15.15
N PHE A 362 -15.62 -25.39 16.10
CA PHE A 362 -16.18 -24.52 17.12
C PHE A 362 -15.17 -24.29 18.26
N TRP A 363 -14.95 -23.03 18.61
CA TRP A 363 -14.08 -22.67 19.74
C TRP A 363 -14.63 -23.11 21.11
N ASN A 364 -15.93 -23.38 21.21
CA ASN A 364 -16.65 -23.66 22.45
C ASN A 364 -17.44 -24.98 22.48
N LYS A 365 -17.38 -25.81 21.43
CA LYS A 365 -18.05 -27.12 21.39
C LYS A 365 -16.99 -28.23 21.33
N GLY A 366 -17.19 -29.29 22.10
CA GLY A 366 -16.38 -30.51 22.07
C GLY A 366 -17.16 -31.74 21.58
N GLY A 367 -16.46 -32.87 21.49
CA GLY A 367 -17.02 -34.14 21.03
C GLY A 367 -16.99 -34.33 19.51
N ASP A 368 -17.44 -35.49 19.08
CA ASP A 368 -17.39 -35.92 17.69
C ASP A 368 -18.44 -35.20 16.80
N THR A 369 -18.15 -35.12 15.50
CA THR A 369 -19.08 -34.64 14.48
C THR A 369 -19.52 -35.81 13.58
N PRO A 370 -20.73 -36.36 13.78
CA PRO A 370 -21.28 -37.37 12.88
C PRO A 370 -21.80 -36.72 11.59
N ALA A 371 -21.73 -37.48 10.50
CA ALA A 371 -22.45 -37.17 9.28
C ALA A 371 -23.97 -37.14 9.55
N GLU A 372 -24.69 -36.20 8.93
CA GLU A 372 -26.16 -36.10 9.05
C GLU A 372 -26.91 -36.78 7.90
N GLU A 373 -26.18 -37.27 6.90
CA GLU A 373 -26.78 -38.00 5.79
C GLU A 373 -27.31 -39.37 6.23
N SER A 374 -28.54 -39.70 5.82
CA SER A 374 -29.18 -40.97 6.17
C SER A 374 -28.39 -42.17 5.64
N GLY A 375 -27.95 -43.05 6.53
CA GLY A 375 -27.19 -44.25 6.19
C GLY A 375 -25.67 -44.07 6.20
N ASP A 376 -25.19 -42.84 6.44
CA ASP A 376 -23.77 -42.58 6.62
C ASP A 376 -23.35 -42.81 8.10
N THR A 377 -22.24 -43.51 8.29
CA THR A 377 -21.69 -43.86 9.61
C THR A 377 -20.38 -43.13 9.90
N HIS A 378 -19.93 -42.24 9.00
CA HIS A 378 -18.71 -41.47 9.17
C HIS A 378 -18.80 -40.51 10.36
N VAL A 379 -17.74 -40.48 11.14
CA VAL A 379 -17.59 -39.61 12.31
C VAL A 379 -16.22 -38.95 12.26
N THR A 380 -16.20 -37.62 12.34
CA THR A 380 -14.95 -36.86 12.48
C THR A 380 -14.67 -36.59 13.95
N PRO A 381 -13.56 -37.08 14.52
CA PRO A 381 -13.20 -36.82 15.91
C PRO A 381 -12.75 -35.36 16.11
N PRO A 382 -12.88 -34.80 17.34
CA PRO A 382 -12.51 -33.42 17.63
C PRO A 382 -11.00 -33.17 17.49
N PHE A 383 -10.64 -31.97 17.02
CA PHE A 383 -9.25 -31.53 16.98
C PHE A 383 -8.68 -31.43 18.40
N LEU A 384 -7.51 -32.06 18.62
CA LEU A 384 -6.85 -32.19 19.93
C LEU A 384 -7.71 -32.84 21.04
N GLY A 385 -8.80 -33.55 20.67
CA GLY A 385 -9.76 -34.03 21.67
C GLY A 385 -10.66 -32.95 22.27
N ILE A 386 -10.54 -31.69 21.82
CA ILE A 386 -11.16 -30.51 22.45
C ILE A 386 -12.18 -29.85 21.52
N TYR A 387 -11.82 -29.61 20.26
CA TYR A 387 -12.60 -28.77 19.35
C TYR A 387 -13.40 -29.60 18.35
N LYS A 388 -14.73 -29.52 18.44
CA LYS A 388 -15.63 -30.16 17.49
C LYS A 388 -15.55 -29.49 16.12
N PHE A 389 -15.30 -30.25 15.06
CA PHE A 389 -15.31 -29.72 13.70
C PHE A 389 -16.72 -29.30 13.27
N ASN A 390 -16.80 -28.25 12.46
CA ASN A 390 -18.06 -27.78 11.89
C ASN A 390 -18.49 -28.67 10.70
N ARG A 391 -19.72 -28.51 10.21
CA ARG A 391 -20.19 -29.19 8.99
C ARG A 391 -20.20 -28.24 7.80
N ASP A 392 -20.30 -28.82 6.61
CA ASP A 392 -20.52 -28.05 5.39
C ASP A 392 -21.86 -27.30 5.43
N THR A 393 -21.92 -26.16 4.76
CA THR A 393 -23.15 -25.39 4.50
C THR A 393 -24.34 -26.22 4.00
N MET A 394 -24.06 -27.20 3.14
CA MET A 394 -25.00 -28.11 2.49
C MET A 394 -25.27 -29.37 3.31
N GLY A 395 -24.66 -29.47 4.50
CA GLY A 395 -24.76 -30.62 5.41
C GLY A 395 -25.03 -30.23 6.85
N GLY A 396 -25.80 -29.16 7.08
CA GLY A 396 -26.20 -28.72 8.41
C GLY A 396 -25.12 -27.96 9.18
N GLY A 397 -24.25 -27.23 8.48
CA GLY A 397 -23.24 -26.36 9.08
C GLY A 397 -23.83 -25.16 9.82
N GLU A 398 -22.98 -24.49 10.61
CA GLU A 398 -23.36 -23.30 11.38
C GLU A 398 -22.33 -22.17 11.19
N ALA A 399 -22.79 -20.91 11.22
CA ALA A 399 -21.91 -19.76 11.32
C ALA A 399 -21.24 -19.73 12.72
N SER A 400 -19.98 -20.18 12.80
CA SER A 400 -19.27 -20.42 14.05
C SER A 400 -18.23 -19.36 14.41
N SER A 401 -17.85 -18.52 13.45
CA SER A 401 -16.90 -17.43 13.64
C SER A 401 -17.55 -16.22 14.32
N PRO A 402 -16.91 -15.57 15.30
CA PRO A 402 -17.39 -14.29 15.82
C PRO A 402 -17.26 -13.15 14.80
N LEU A 403 -16.46 -13.33 13.74
CA LEU A 403 -16.17 -12.32 12.73
C LEU A 403 -17.13 -12.40 11.54
N SER A 404 -17.87 -13.49 11.41
CA SER A 404 -18.69 -13.80 10.25
C SER A 404 -20.12 -14.19 10.63
N LYS A 405 -21.06 -13.80 9.78
CA LYS A 405 -22.48 -14.17 9.83
C LYS A 405 -22.81 -15.35 8.91
N TYR A 406 -21.86 -15.81 8.11
CA TYR A 406 -22.07 -16.88 7.13
C TYR A 406 -21.31 -18.15 7.50
N THR A 407 -21.88 -19.29 7.11
CA THR A 407 -21.26 -20.60 7.34
C THR A 407 -20.10 -20.82 6.36
N LEU A 408 -19.02 -21.44 6.84
CA LEU A 408 -17.87 -21.80 6.01
C LEU A 408 -18.17 -23.10 5.24
N HIS A 409 -17.95 -23.09 3.91
CA HIS A 409 -17.98 -24.31 3.10
C HIS A 409 -16.78 -25.20 3.45
N THR A 410 -16.86 -26.53 3.27
CA THR A 410 -15.66 -27.36 3.29
C THR A 410 -14.82 -27.11 2.03
N GLY A 411 -13.51 -27.38 2.09
CA GLY A 411 -12.66 -27.30 0.91
C GLY A 411 -13.15 -28.14 -0.28
N TYR A 412 -13.84 -29.26 0.00
CA TYR A 412 -14.46 -30.11 -1.02
C TYR A 412 -15.56 -29.38 -1.79
N THR A 413 -16.47 -28.73 -1.08
CA THR A 413 -17.55 -27.91 -1.66
C THR A 413 -16.96 -26.70 -2.36
N GLN A 414 -15.97 -26.05 -1.75
CA GLN A 414 -15.34 -24.86 -2.30
C GLN A 414 -14.68 -25.09 -3.66
N LYS A 415 -14.00 -26.23 -3.85
CA LYS A 415 -13.43 -26.63 -5.14
C LYS A 415 -14.50 -26.70 -6.23
N ARG A 416 -15.68 -27.23 -5.92
CA ARG A 416 -16.79 -27.41 -6.88
C ARG A 416 -17.48 -26.08 -7.18
N ILE A 417 -17.71 -25.25 -6.17
CA ILE A 417 -18.19 -23.88 -6.35
C ILE A 417 -17.23 -23.11 -7.27
N GLN A 418 -15.92 -23.19 -7.01
CA GLN A 418 -14.92 -22.52 -7.86
C GLN A 418 -14.97 -23.00 -9.32
N GLN A 419 -15.00 -24.31 -9.55
CA GLN A 419 -15.10 -24.88 -10.89
C GLN A 419 -16.40 -24.47 -11.60
N TRP A 420 -17.52 -24.44 -10.87
CA TRP A 420 -18.79 -24.05 -11.43
C TRP A 420 -18.83 -22.57 -11.81
N LEU A 421 -18.25 -21.70 -10.98
CA LEU A 421 -18.14 -20.26 -11.23
C LEU A 421 -17.18 -19.96 -12.39
N GLU A 422 -16.08 -20.70 -12.53
CA GLU A 422 -15.18 -20.59 -13.68
C GLU A 422 -15.88 -20.95 -15.01
N ASP A 423 -16.97 -21.72 -14.97
CA ASP A 423 -17.79 -22.06 -16.14
C ASP A 423 -18.92 -21.04 -16.39
N LYS A 424 -18.87 -19.86 -15.75
CA LYS A 424 -19.77 -18.72 -15.97
C LYS A 424 -18.97 -17.54 -16.48
N ALA A 425 -19.58 -16.73 -17.35
CA ALA A 425 -18.93 -15.51 -17.77
C ALA A 425 -18.96 -14.47 -16.64
N VAL A 426 -18.00 -13.56 -16.66
CA VAL A 426 -17.97 -12.33 -15.87
C VAL A 426 -18.32 -11.14 -16.76
N ILE A 427 -18.86 -10.09 -16.17
CA ILE A 427 -19.14 -8.83 -16.89
C ILE A 427 -17.85 -8.04 -17.06
N ALA A 428 -17.49 -7.73 -18.30
CA ALA A 428 -16.27 -7.01 -18.66
C ALA A 428 -16.57 -5.94 -19.71
N ALA A 429 -16.81 -4.70 -19.28
CA ALA A 429 -17.22 -3.60 -20.17
C ALA A 429 -16.22 -3.33 -21.32
N HIS A 430 -14.92 -3.56 -21.05
CA HIS A 430 -13.84 -3.42 -22.03
C HIS A 430 -13.84 -4.54 -23.10
N SER A 431 -14.47 -5.69 -22.83
CA SER A 431 -14.59 -6.77 -23.81
C SER A 431 -15.52 -6.37 -24.97
N PRO A 432 -15.21 -6.77 -26.22
CA PRO A 432 -16.10 -6.55 -27.36
C PRO A 432 -17.50 -7.15 -27.18
N SER A 433 -17.62 -8.29 -26.48
CA SER A 433 -18.92 -8.90 -26.16
C SER A 433 -19.58 -8.31 -24.91
N GLY A 434 -18.83 -7.55 -24.09
CA GLY A 434 -19.25 -7.15 -22.75
C GLY A 434 -19.04 -8.22 -21.67
N TYR A 435 -18.51 -9.39 -22.04
CA TYR A 435 -18.28 -10.52 -21.14
C TYR A 435 -16.90 -11.14 -21.38
N LEU A 436 -16.39 -11.83 -20.37
CA LEU A 436 -15.26 -12.73 -20.49
C LEU A 436 -15.58 -14.06 -19.79
N ILE A 437 -15.06 -15.17 -20.28
CA ILE A 437 -15.22 -16.51 -19.68
C ILE A 437 -13.85 -17.18 -19.60
N TRP A 438 -13.64 -18.01 -18.58
CA TRP A 438 -12.38 -18.70 -18.37
C TRP A 438 -12.19 -19.85 -19.37
N ASP A 439 -11.13 -19.79 -20.16
CA ASP A 439 -10.67 -20.92 -20.96
C ASP A 439 -9.63 -21.72 -20.17
N ARG A 440 -10.06 -22.89 -19.67
CA ARG A 440 -9.21 -23.79 -18.87
C ARG A 440 -7.97 -24.31 -19.61
N GLN A 441 -8.05 -24.49 -20.93
CA GLN A 441 -6.93 -25.01 -21.73
C GLN A 441 -5.88 -23.93 -21.94
N GLN A 442 -6.33 -22.72 -22.26
CA GLN A 442 -5.47 -21.57 -22.51
C GLN A 442 -5.03 -20.86 -21.22
N LYS A 443 -5.67 -21.18 -20.09
CA LYS A 443 -5.49 -20.56 -18.77
C LYS A 443 -5.60 -19.03 -18.84
N LYS A 444 -6.65 -18.55 -19.50
CA LYS A 444 -6.89 -17.12 -19.70
C LYS A 444 -8.39 -16.83 -19.83
N MET A 445 -8.78 -15.60 -19.52
CA MET A 445 -10.11 -15.09 -19.84
C MET A 445 -10.22 -14.78 -21.33
N VAL A 446 -11.32 -15.20 -21.96
CA VAL A 446 -11.60 -14.98 -23.39
C VAL A 446 -13.02 -14.46 -23.59
N ALA A 447 -13.28 -13.74 -24.68
CA ALA A 447 -14.64 -13.34 -25.01
C ALA A 447 -15.46 -14.60 -25.37
N PRO A 448 -16.63 -14.84 -24.74
CA PRO A 448 -17.50 -15.94 -25.12
C PRO A 448 -18.10 -15.72 -26.51
N THR A 449 -18.45 -16.81 -27.19
CA THR A 449 -19.13 -16.80 -28.49
C THR A 449 -20.57 -17.29 -28.34
N GLY A 450 -21.51 -16.72 -29.10
CA GLY A 450 -22.90 -17.17 -29.15
C GLY A 450 -23.90 -16.02 -29.24
N PRO A 451 -25.10 -16.26 -29.79
CA PRO A 451 -26.08 -15.20 -30.08
C PRO A 451 -26.72 -14.59 -28.82
N LEU A 452 -26.67 -15.28 -27.67
CA LEU A 452 -27.23 -14.78 -26.40
C LEU A 452 -26.33 -13.76 -25.69
N TYR A 453 -25.01 -13.74 -25.97
CA TYR A 453 -24.08 -12.78 -25.37
C TYR A 453 -24.16 -11.42 -26.06
N ARG A 454 -25.27 -10.71 -25.82
CA ARG A 454 -25.44 -9.31 -26.24
C ARG A 454 -24.71 -8.39 -25.27
N LYS A 455 -23.90 -7.47 -25.80
CA LYS A 455 -23.18 -6.49 -24.97
C LYS A 455 -24.18 -5.52 -24.31
N PRO A 456 -24.16 -5.37 -22.97
CA PRO A 456 -24.91 -4.31 -22.30
C PRO A 456 -24.51 -2.92 -22.83
N ASP A 457 -25.48 -2.01 -22.92
CA ASP A 457 -25.23 -0.61 -23.28
C ASP A 457 -24.69 0.19 -22.09
N ALA A 458 -25.19 -0.12 -20.89
CA ALA A 458 -24.69 0.41 -19.62
C ALA A 458 -24.47 -0.72 -18.61
N PHE A 459 -23.46 -0.51 -17.75
CA PHE A 459 -22.95 -1.54 -16.84
C PHE A 459 -23.05 -1.08 -15.39
N GLY A 460 -23.75 -1.84 -14.56
CA GLY A 460 -23.77 -1.63 -13.11
C GLY A 460 -24.36 -0.29 -12.67
N ILE A 461 -25.42 0.17 -13.33
CA ILE A 461 -26.10 1.44 -13.03
C ILE A 461 -27.41 1.21 -12.27
N PRO A 462 -27.98 2.22 -11.61
CA PRO A 462 -29.35 2.15 -11.13
C PRO A 462 -30.36 1.95 -12.27
N VAL A 463 -31.30 1.04 -12.09
CA VAL A 463 -32.27 0.60 -13.11
C VAL A 463 -33.70 0.63 -12.57
N VAL A 464 -34.64 0.86 -13.48
CA VAL A 464 -36.07 0.52 -13.31
C VAL A 464 -36.33 -0.75 -14.10
N THR A 465 -36.68 -1.82 -13.40
CA THR A 465 -37.07 -3.10 -14.01
C THR A 465 -38.58 -3.16 -14.15
N LEU A 466 -39.03 -3.21 -15.40
CA LEU A 466 -40.42 -3.32 -15.79
C LEU A 466 -40.77 -4.79 -15.93
N VAL A 467 -41.80 -5.25 -15.22
CA VAL A 467 -42.23 -6.66 -15.25
C VAL A 467 -43.74 -6.79 -15.37
N GLY A 468 -44.19 -7.88 -15.99
CA GLY A 468 -45.60 -8.24 -16.03
C GLY A 468 -45.91 -9.38 -16.97
N TYR A 469 -47.21 -9.58 -17.20
CA TYR A 469 -47.74 -10.59 -18.10
C TYR A 469 -48.50 -9.94 -19.25
N TYR A 470 -48.40 -10.51 -20.45
CA TYR A 470 -49.13 -10.05 -21.62
C TYR A 470 -49.58 -11.23 -22.49
N ASP A 471 -50.72 -11.06 -23.15
CA ASP A 471 -51.31 -12.09 -23.99
C ASP A 471 -51.40 -11.67 -25.46
N PRO A 472 -50.53 -12.19 -26.34
CA PRO A 472 -50.58 -11.90 -27.76
C PRO A 472 -51.85 -12.39 -28.48
N GLN A 473 -52.63 -13.29 -27.85
CA GLN A 473 -53.92 -13.74 -28.40
C GLN A 473 -55.10 -12.84 -27.98
N GLY A 474 -54.91 -12.00 -26.96
CA GLY A 474 -55.95 -11.10 -26.44
C GLY A 474 -57.13 -11.81 -25.75
N GLU A 475 -56.95 -13.05 -25.28
CA GLU A 475 -57.99 -13.82 -24.58
C GLU A 475 -57.91 -13.65 -23.06
N LEU A 476 -56.69 -13.46 -22.53
CA LEU A 476 -56.40 -13.18 -21.14
C LEU A 476 -56.06 -11.70 -20.95
N GLU A 477 -56.56 -11.10 -19.87
CA GLU A 477 -56.28 -9.70 -19.54
C GLU A 477 -54.80 -9.52 -19.19
N SER A 478 -54.08 -8.75 -20.02
CA SER A 478 -52.66 -8.43 -19.81
C SER A 478 -52.49 -7.51 -18.60
N TYR A 479 -51.39 -7.67 -17.86
CA TYR A 479 -51.18 -6.96 -16.60
C TYR A 479 -49.72 -6.54 -16.40
N ILE A 480 -49.51 -5.23 -16.23
CA ILE A 480 -48.20 -4.65 -15.90
C ILE A 480 -48.14 -4.43 -14.38
N TYR A 481 -47.13 -5.00 -13.72
CA TYR A 481 -46.92 -4.84 -12.28
C TYR A 481 -46.27 -3.49 -11.95
N PRO A 482 -46.28 -3.03 -10.67
CA PRO A 482 -45.47 -1.89 -10.27
C PRO A 482 -44.02 -2.08 -10.69
N ALA A 483 -43.38 -1.00 -11.16
CA ALA A 483 -41.98 -1.05 -11.54
C ALA A 483 -41.09 -1.35 -10.32
N LEU A 484 -40.01 -2.10 -10.55
CA LEU A 484 -39.03 -2.42 -9.51
C LEU A 484 -37.84 -1.49 -9.67
N HIS A 485 -37.40 -0.85 -8.59
CA HIS A 485 -36.28 0.10 -8.63
C HIS A 485 -35.04 -0.51 -7.99
N GLY A 486 -33.99 -0.72 -8.77
CA GLY A 486 -32.76 -1.38 -8.36
C GLY A 486 -31.55 -0.44 -8.36
N SER A 487 -30.66 -0.60 -7.38
CA SER A 487 -29.43 0.20 -7.28
C SER A 487 -28.33 -0.22 -8.25
N TYR A 488 -28.44 -1.40 -8.86
CA TYR A 488 -27.42 -1.99 -9.73
C TYR A 488 -28.04 -2.93 -10.76
N GLY A 489 -27.77 -2.69 -12.04
CA GLY A 489 -28.16 -3.57 -13.12
C GLY A 489 -27.55 -3.18 -14.46
N TYR A 490 -27.96 -3.91 -15.48
CA TYR A 490 -27.51 -3.77 -16.87
C TYR A 490 -28.68 -3.35 -17.75
N THR A 491 -28.43 -2.44 -18.68
CA THR A 491 -29.43 -2.02 -19.68
C THR A 491 -28.96 -2.36 -21.07
N TYR A 492 -29.91 -2.63 -21.97
CA TYR A 492 -29.63 -3.10 -23.32
C TYR A 492 -30.28 -2.18 -24.34
N LYS A 493 -29.64 -2.03 -25.50
CA LYS A 493 -30.25 -1.32 -26.61
C LYS A 493 -31.48 -2.06 -27.11
N SER A 494 -32.50 -1.28 -27.44
CA SER A 494 -33.62 -1.73 -28.27
C SER A 494 -33.10 -2.35 -29.56
N GLU A 495 -33.72 -3.47 -29.95
CA GLU A 495 -33.53 -4.05 -31.29
C GLU A 495 -34.67 -3.62 -32.21
N PRO A 496 -34.42 -3.49 -33.52
CA PRO A 496 -35.47 -3.22 -34.48
C PRO A 496 -36.59 -4.24 -34.37
N LEU A 497 -37.84 -3.76 -34.31
CA LEU A 497 -39.01 -4.63 -34.37
C LEU A 497 -39.00 -5.45 -35.66
N LYS A 498 -39.41 -6.71 -35.55
CA LYS A 498 -39.73 -7.58 -36.69
C LYS A 498 -41.23 -7.67 -36.86
N ASN A 499 -41.69 -7.95 -38.08
CA ASN A 499 -43.12 -8.05 -38.33
C ASN A 499 -43.75 -9.19 -37.50
N GLY A 500 -44.95 -8.94 -37.00
CA GLY A 500 -45.65 -9.89 -36.15
C GLY A 500 -45.15 -9.98 -34.70
N GLN A 501 -44.24 -9.12 -34.24
CA GLN A 501 -43.87 -9.00 -32.82
C GLN A 501 -44.78 -8.02 -32.09
N CYS A 502 -45.06 -8.32 -30.82
CA CYS A 502 -45.55 -7.32 -29.87
C CYS A 502 -44.37 -6.49 -29.33
N TRP A 503 -44.65 -5.42 -28.59
CA TRP A 503 -43.61 -4.59 -27.99
C TRP A 503 -44.05 -3.93 -26.69
N ALA A 504 -43.06 -3.56 -25.88
CA ALA A 504 -43.22 -2.61 -24.78
C ALA A 504 -42.71 -1.24 -25.24
N GLU A 505 -43.51 -0.20 -25.00
CA GLU A 505 -43.16 1.18 -25.28
C GLU A 505 -42.99 1.93 -23.95
N VAL A 506 -41.83 2.54 -23.74
CA VAL A 506 -41.48 3.24 -22.51
C VAL A 506 -41.30 4.72 -22.83
N SER A 507 -42.07 5.57 -22.17
CA SER A 507 -41.94 7.04 -22.27
C SER A 507 -41.11 7.59 -21.12
N TYR A 508 -40.30 8.61 -21.41
CA TYR A 508 -39.38 9.24 -20.47
C TYR A 508 -39.74 10.70 -20.22
N ALA A 509 -39.30 11.24 -19.07
CA ALA A 509 -39.61 12.62 -18.67
C ALA A 509 -39.10 13.71 -19.63
N ASN A 510 -38.10 13.39 -20.47
CA ASN A 510 -37.59 14.29 -21.51
C ASN A 510 -38.41 14.26 -22.82
N GLY A 511 -39.50 13.50 -22.87
CA GLY A 511 -40.35 13.31 -24.05
C GLY A 511 -39.80 12.31 -25.07
N SER A 512 -38.68 11.62 -24.78
CA SER A 512 -38.21 10.51 -25.60
C SER A 512 -38.97 9.22 -25.30
N GLU A 513 -38.99 8.31 -26.27
CA GLU A 513 -39.62 6.99 -26.17
C GLU A 513 -38.63 5.91 -26.62
N GLU A 514 -38.71 4.75 -25.99
CA GLU A 514 -37.99 3.55 -26.41
C GLU A 514 -38.93 2.37 -26.55
N ILE A 515 -38.76 1.61 -27.63
CA ILE A 515 -39.58 0.44 -27.95
C ILE A 515 -38.73 -0.82 -27.75
N PHE A 516 -39.25 -1.80 -27.03
CA PHE A 516 -38.60 -3.07 -26.76
C PHE A 516 -39.41 -4.20 -27.38
N ALA A 517 -38.80 -4.94 -28.31
CA ALA A 517 -39.44 -6.08 -28.96
C ALA A 517 -39.79 -7.17 -27.95
N LEU A 518 -40.97 -7.77 -28.11
CA LEU A 518 -41.49 -8.89 -27.34
C LEU A 518 -41.94 -10.02 -28.28
N ASP A 519 -42.10 -11.23 -27.75
CA ASP A 519 -42.69 -12.35 -28.50
C ASP A 519 -44.13 -12.02 -28.90
N GLY A 520 -44.41 -12.10 -30.19
CA GLY A 520 -45.73 -11.84 -30.75
C GLY A 520 -46.68 -13.03 -30.76
N MET A 521 -46.30 -14.16 -30.15
CA MET A 521 -47.20 -15.29 -29.95
C MET A 521 -47.19 -15.73 -28.51
N ARG A 522 -48.29 -16.36 -28.09
CA ARG A 522 -48.35 -17.05 -26.80
C ARG A 522 -47.38 -18.25 -26.79
N LEU A 523 -46.47 -18.27 -25.83
CA LEU A 523 -45.39 -19.28 -25.75
C LEU A 523 -45.79 -20.55 -25.00
N GLN A 524 -46.92 -20.52 -24.27
CA GLN A 524 -47.47 -21.65 -23.53
C GLN A 524 -49.01 -21.60 -23.60
N PRO A 525 -49.70 -22.69 -24.01
CA PRO A 525 -51.16 -22.72 -24.06
C PRO A 525 -51.78 -22.41 -22.70
N GLY A 526 -52.78 -21.52 -22.65
CA GLY A 526 -53.50 -21.17 -21.42
C GLY A 526 -52.76 -20.21 -20.47
N HIS A 527 -51.57 -19.75 -20.84
CA HIS A 527 -50.78 -18.82 -20.03
C HIS A 527 -50.28 -17.64 -20.85
N MET A 528 -50.38 -16.45 -20.28
CA MET A 528 -49.76 -15.23 -20.78
C MET A 528 -48.23 -15.38 -20.87
N ASN A 529 -47.62 -14.63 -21.78
CA ASN A 529 -46.18 -14.43 -21.78
C ASN A 529 -45.79 -13.50 -20.62
N LYS A 530 -44.55 -13.58 -20.18
CA LYS A 530 -43.94 -12.66 -19.22
C LYS A 530 -42.99 -11.70 -19.93
N PHE A 531 -43.00 -10.42 -19.57
CA PHE A 531 -42.00 -9.45 -20.01
C PHE A 531 -41.14 -8.96 -18.83
N HIS A 532 -39.90 -8.58 -19.13
CA HIS A 532 -38.91 -8.13 -18.16
C HIS A 532 -37.86 -7.24 -18.83
N ILE A 533 -37.82 -5.95 -18.49
CA ILE A 533 -36.98 -4.96 -19.18
C ILE A 533 -36.33 -4.03 -18.17
N ASN A 534 -35.01 -3.85 -18.26
CA ASN A 534 -34.29 -2.83 -17.50
C ASN A 534 -34.16 -1.55 -18.34
N VAL A 535 -34.63 -0.43 -17.77
CA VAL A 535 -34.36 0.91 -18.30
C VAL A 535 -33.55 1.73 -17.27
N PRO A 536 -32.72 2.69 -17.71
CA PRO A 536 -31.95 3.52 -16.77
C PRO A 536 -32.85 4.39 -15.88
N GLU A 537 -32.66 4.33 -14.55
CA GLU A 537 -33.40 5.18 -13.59
C GLU A 537 -33.16 6.67 -13.87
N ASN A 538 -31.94 7.03 -14.27
CA ASN A 538 -31.57 8.43 -14.54
C ASN A 538 -32.31 9.05 -15.75
N LYS A 539 -32.88 8.24 -16.66
CA LYS A 539 -33.75 8.72 -17.75
C LYS A 539 -35.16 9.07 -17.27
N LYS A 540 -35.52 8.75 -16.01
CA LYS A 540 -36.81 9.04 -15.39
C LYS A 540 -37.99 8.52 -16.23
N PRO A 541 -38.13 7.19 -16.38
CA PRO A 541 -39.26 6.60 -17.09
C PRO A 541 -40.59 7.03 -16.43
N GLN A 542 -41.62 7.28 -17.23
CA GLN A 542 -42.90 7.86 -16.79
C GLN A 542 -44.08 6.91 -17.01
N ALA A 543 -44.08 6.14 -18.09
CA ALA A 543 -45.10 5.12 -18.35
C ALA A 543 -44.52 4.00 -19.20
N VAL A 544 -45.18 2.84 -19.13
CA VAL A 544 -44.96 1.71 -20.03
C VAL A 544 -46.30 1.25 -20.59
N SER A 545 -46.35 0.97 -21.89
CA SER A 545 -47.48 0.30 -22.53
C SER A 545 -47.03 -0.94 -23.28
N ILE A 546 -47.88 -1.96 -23.32
CA ILE A 546 -47.67 -3.17 -24.11
C ILE A 546 -48.65 -3.15 -25.27
N ALA A 547 -48.15 -3.33 -26.50
CA ALA A 547 -48.96 -3.31 -27.70
C ALA A 547 -48.57 -4.43 -28.67
N CYS A 548 -49.53 -4.83 -29.51
CA CYS A 548 -49.32 -5.78 -30.61
C CYS A 548 -49.86 -5.20 -31.93
N PRO A 549 -49.36 -5.66 -33.09
CA PRO A 549 -49.86 -5.22 -34.39
C PRO A 549 -51.36 -5.44 -34.58
N GLN A 550 -51.91 -6.50 -33.97
CA GLN A 550 -53.32 -6.88 -34.02
C GLN A 550 -53.75 -7.47 -32.68
N GLN A 551 -55.06 -7.51 -32.44
CA GLN A 551 -55.64 -8.04 -31.19
C GLN A 551 -55.32 -9.52 -30.94
N ASN A 552 -55.28 -10.33 -32.00
CA ASN A 552 -54.92 -11.76 -31.91
C ASN A 552 -53.84 -12.09 -32.94
N MET A 553 -52.60 -12.16 -32.48
CA MET A 553 -51.44 -12.38 -33.34
C MET A 553 -51.33 -13.80 -33.87
N ASP A 554 -51.84 -14.80 -33.14
CA ASP A 554 -51.86 -16.19 -33.61
C ASP A 554 -52.85 -16.37 -34.77
N ALA A 555 -54.00 -15.71 -34.69
CA ALA A 555 -54.95 -15.61 -35.78
C ALA A 555 -54.35 -14.87 -36.98
N ALA A 556 -53.67 -13.74 -36.75
CA ALA A 556 -52.99 -12.97 -37.80
C ALA A 556 -51.94 -13.82 -38.54
N PHE A 557 -51.10 -14.55 -37.80
CA PHE A 557 -50.10 -15.44 -38.36
C PHE A 557 -50.74 -16.63 -39.10
N THR A 558 -51.81 -17.21 -38.55
CA THR A 558 -52.56 -18.29 -39.21
C THR A 558 -53.16 -17.81 -40.53
N GLN A 559 -53.81 -16.65 -40.56
CA GLN A 559 -54.36 -16.06 -41.79
C GLN A 559 -53.27 -15.79 -42.84
N TRP A 560 -52.09 -15.32 -42.40
CA TRP A 560 -50.95 -15.17 -43.28
C TRP A 560 -50.50 -16.52 -43.87
N LYS A 561 -50.37 -17.56 -43.05
CA LYS A 561 -50.01 -18.92 -43.50
C LYS A 561 -51.02 -19.44 -44.54
N LEU A 562 -52.32 -19.32 -44.26
CA LEU A 562 -53.39 -19.74 -45.17
C LEU A 562 -53.31 -19.03 -46.52
N LYS A 563 -53.13 -17.71 -46.51
CA LYS A 563 -52.93 -16.91 -47.71
C LYS A 563 -51.68 -17.31 -48.49
N LYS A 564 -50.56 -17.55 -47.80
CA LYS A 564 -49.29 -17.98 -48.41
C LYS A 564 -49.43 -19.30 -49.16
N PHE A 565 -50.15 -20.27 -48.58
CA PHE A 565 -50.33 -21.58 -49.21
C PHE A 565 -51.53 -21.67 -50.15
N GLY A 566 -52.37 -20.63 -50.22
CA GLY A 566 -53.57 -20.58 -51.05
C GLY A 566 -54.63 -21.60 -50.63
N VAL A 567 -54.78 -21.82 -49.30
CA VAL A 567 -55.73 -22.78 -48.73
C VAL A 567 -56.63 -22.11 -47.68
N GLU A 568 -57.85 -22.62 -47.51
CA GLU A 568 -58.79 -22.09 -46.52
C GLU A 568 -58.54 -22.62 -45.10
N LYS A 569 -57.93 -23.81 -44.98
CA LYS A 569 -57.49 -24.39 -43.69
C LYS A 569 -56.35 -25.38 -43.88
N PHE A 570 -55.62 -25.65 -42.81
CA PHE A 570 -54.73 -26.81 -42.70
C PHE A 570 -55.49 -27.99 -42.11
N TYR A 571 -55.22 -29.19 -42.61
CA TYR A 571 -55.80 -30.43 -42.11
C TYR A 571 -54.82 -31.13 -41.17
N HIS A 572 -55.30 -31.77 -40.10
CA HIS A 572 -54.48 -32.69 -39.31
C HIS A 572 -54.69 -34.12 -39.77
N TRP A 573 -53.60 -34.87 -39.79
CA TRP A 573 -53.63 -36.27 -40.17
C TRP A 573 -54.53 -37.10 -39.25
N ASP A 574 -54.52 -36.88 -37.94
CA ASP A 574 -55.20 -37.77 -37.00
C ASP A 574 -56.67 -37.43 -36.78
N THR A 575 -57.06 -36.15 -36.89
CA THR A 575 -58.36 -35.65 -36.42
C THR A 575 -59.31 -35.18 -37.52
N ASP A 576 -58.80 -34.77 -38.68
CA ASP A 576 -59.61 -34.15 -39.73
C ASP A 576 -58.98 -34.37 -41.12
N LYS A 577 -58.82 -35.63 -41.51
CA LYS A 577 -58.30 -36.00 -42.84
C LYS A 577 -59.20 -35.46 -43.97
N ASN A 578 -58.58 -34.81 -44.94
CA ASN A 578 -59.20 -34.47 -46.23
C ASN A 578 -58.38 -35.02 -47.39
N GLU A 579 -58.92 -36.01 -48.07
CA GLU A 579 -58.19 -36.69 -49.11
C GLU A 579 -58.15 -35.91 -50.45
N ALA A 580 -58.69 -34.69 -50.56
CA ALA A 580 -58.59 -33.95 -51.82
C ALA A 580 -57.12 -33.65 -52.20
N ILE A 581 -56.70 -34.00 -53.42
CA ILE A 581 -55.37 -33.66 -53.94
C ILE A 581 -55.19 -32.15 -53.88
N GLY A 582 -54.02 -31.68 -53.42
CA GLY A 582 -53.73 -30.27 -53.17
C GLY A 582 -53.96 -29.81 -51.73
N SER A 583 -54.65 -30.60 -50.90
CA SER A 583 -54.85 -30.30 -49.48
C SER A 583 -53.50 -30.19 -48.76
N VAL A 584 -53.39 -29.19 -47.87
CA VAL A 584 -52.19 -28.97 -47.05
C VAL A 584 -52.47 -29.44 -45.63
N TYR A 585 -51.55 -30.25 -45.12
CA TYR A 585 -51.61 -30.84 -43.81
C TYR A 585 -50.52 -30.27 -42.91
N TYR A 586 -50.84 -30.06 -41.64
CA TYR A 586 -49.90 -29.71 -40.60
C TYR A 586 -49.69 -30.90 -39.66
N TYR A 587 -48.44 -31.19 -39.33
CA TYR A 587 -48.06 -32.28 -38.43
C TYR A 587 -47.50 -31.73 -37.13
N PRO A 588 -48.30 -31.72 -36.04
CA PRO A 588 -47.94 -31.03 -34.80
C PRO A 588 -46.71 -31.62 -34.09
N GLN A 589 -46.40 -32.90 -34.29
CA GLN A 589 -45.28 -33.54 -33.58
C GLN A 589 -43.90 -33.06 -34.05
N HIS A 590 -43.81 -32.58 -35.30
CA HIS A 590 -42.56 -32.10 -35.90
C HIS A 590 -42.69 -30.70 -36.51
N ASP A 591 -43.85 -30.06 -36.34
CA ASP A 591 -44.14 -28.74 -36.89
C ASP A 591 -44.01 -28.63 -38.42
N PHE A 592 -44.31 -29.72 -39.15
CA PHE A 592 -44.14 -29.79 -40.60
C PHE A 592 -45.44 -29.55 -41.39
N TYR A 593 -45.30 -28.97 -42.58
CA TYR A 593 -46.38 -28.78 -43.54
C TYR A 593 -46.15 -29.61 -44.80
N PHE A 594 -47.15 -30.38 -45.20
CA PHE A 594 -47.10 -31.20 -46.42
C PHE A 594 -48.31 -30.95 -47.31
N ARG A 595 -48.10 -30.99 -48.63
CA ARG A 595 -49.18 -30.97 -49.61
C ARG A 595 -49.40 -32.37 -50.19
N LEU A 596 -50.65 -32.82 -50.20
CA LEU A 596 -51.01 -34.08 -50.84
C LEU A 596 -50.95 -33.93 -52.37
N LYS A 597 -50.21 -34.79 -53.07
CA LYS A 597 -50.03 -34.72 -54.54
C LYS A 597 -50.59 -35.91 -55.31
N SER A 598 -50.79 -37.08 -54.71
CA SER A 598 -51.30 -38.26 -55.42
C SER A 598 -52.09 -39.21 -54.50
N LYS A 599 -52.92 -40.07 -55.11
CA LYS A 599 -53.71 -41.12 -54.45
C LYS A 599 -53.45 -42.51 -55.05
N PRO A 600 -53.68 -43.61 -54.31
CA PRO A 600 -54.02 -43.67 -52.88
C PRO A 600 -52.78 -43.44 -51.99
N PHE A 601 -52.96 -42.90 -50.80
CA PHE A 601 -51.92 -42.77 -49.77
C PHE A 601 -52.37 -43.48 -48.49
N TRP A 602 -51.46 -44.16 -47.78
CA TRP A 602 -51.81 -44.92 -46.56
C TRP A 602 -51.02 -44.51 -45.31
N TYR A 603 -50.15 -43.51 -45.42
CA TYR A 603 -49.34 -42.98 -44.31
C TYR A 603 -49.10 -41.48 -44.45
N PHE A 604 -48.74 -40.82 -43.35
CA PHE A 604 -48.29 -39.44 -43.31
C PHE A 604 -46.76 -39.37 -43.15
N PRO A 605 -46.04 -38.46 -43.85
CA PRO A 605 -44.59 -38.38 -43.74
C PRO A 605 -44.15 -37.83 -42.38
N THR A 606 -43.10 -38.40 -41.81
CA THR A 606 -42.49 -37.92 -40.55
C THR A 606 -41.13 -37.26 -40.75
N THR A 607 -40.62 -37.26 -41.98
CA THR A 607 -39.33 -36.64 -42.35
C THR A 607 -39.56 -35.50 -43.34
N PRO A 608 -38.76 -34.41 -43.30
CA PRO A 608 -38.97 -33.19 -44.08
C PRO A 608 -38.50 -33.33 -45.54
N VAL A 609 -39.01 -34.34 -46.25
CA VAL A 609 -38.67 -34.65 -47.64
C VAL A 609 -39.90 -35.04 -48.45
N ASP A 610 -39.84 -34.79 -49.76
CA ASP A 610 -40.83 -35.26 -50.71
C ASP A 610 -40.83 -36.79 -50.81
N ASN A 611 -42.00 -37.39 -51.05
CA ASN A 611 -42.14 -38.79 -51.41
C ASN A 611 -43.15 -38.94 -52.56
N GLN A 612 -43.61 -40.16 -52.89
CA GLN A 612 -44.54 -40.35 -54.02
C GLN A 612 -45.95 -39.77 -53.81
N TYR A 613 -46.38 -39.57 -52.55
CA TYR A 613 -47.74 -39.13 -52.18
C TYR A 613 -47.80 -37.68 -51.69
N TRP A 614 -46.70 -37.20 -51.11
CA TRP A 614 -46.63 -35.94 -50.39
C TRP A 614 -45.46 -35.09 -50.89
N THR A 615 -45.65 -33.77 -50.88
CA THR A 615 -44.59 -32.78 -51.05
C THR A 615 -44.38 -32.04 -49.74
N TYR A 616 -43.15 -32.05 -49.23
CA TYR A 616 -42.76 -31.24 -48.08
C TYR A 616 -42.78 -29.77 -48.48
N LEU A 617 -43.48 -28.94 -47.71
CA LEU A 617 -43.54 -27.52 -47.97
C LEU A 617 -42.50 -26.78 -47.16
N THR A 618 -42.55 -26.92 -45.83
CA THR A 618 -41.72 -26.19 -44.87
C THR A 618 -42.06 -26.63 -43.44
N ASP A 619 -41.45 -25.99 -42.46
CA ASP A 619 -41.70 -26.12 -41.03
C ASP A 619 -42.19 -24.79 -40.42
N GLU A 620 -42.75 -24.87 -39.20
CA GLU A 620 -43.28 -23.71 -38.48
C GLU A 620 -42.20 -22.64 -38.20
N ALA A 621 -40.96 -23.04 -37.89
CA ALA A 621 -39.88 -22.11 -37.57
C ALA A 621 -39.47 -21.28 -38.79
N SER A 622 -39.37 -21.91 -39.96
CA SER A 622 -39.09 -21.28 -41.24
C SER A 622 -40.21 -20.30 -41.64
N LEU A 623 -41.47 -20.68 -41.44
CA LEU A 623 -42.62 -19.79 -41.67
C LEU A 623 -42.60 -18.56 -40.76
N ARG A 624 -42.20 -18.72 -39.49
CA ARG A 624 -42.05 -17.60 -38.55
C ARG A 624 -40.96 -16.65 -38.98
N GLN A 625 -39.79 -17.18 -39.34
CA GLN A 625 -38.68 -16.37 -39.82
C GLN A 625 -39.08 -15.58 -41.07
N GLU A 626 -39.79 -16.22 -42.00
CA GLU A 626 -40.30 -15.54 -43.19
C GLU A 626 -41.32 -14.45 -42.84
N TYR A 627 -42.30 -14.73 -41.97
CA TYR A 627 -43.29 -13.74 -41.55
C TYR A 627 -42.65 -12.53 -40.85
N GLN A 628 -41.64 -12.78 -40.01
CA GLN A 628 -40.86 -11.75 -39.32
C GLN A 628 -39.95 -10.95 -40.26
N SER A 629 -39.57 -11.50 -41.42
CA SER A 629 -38.76 -10.80 -42.42
C SER A 629 -39.53 -9.77 -43.24
N GLN A 630 -40.87 -9.74 -43.12
CA GLN A 630 -41.71 -8.75 -43.79
C GLN A 630 -41.54 -7.35 -43.20
N PRO A 631 -41.84 -6.28 -43.96
CA PRO A 631 -41.82 -4.91 -43.44
C PRO A 631 -42.77 -4.73 -42.24
N VAL A 632 -42.29 -4.06 -41.19
CA VAL A 632 -43.13 -3.67 -40.05
C VAL A 632 -44.01 -2.49 -40.43
N THR A 633 -45.30 -2.57 -40.11
CA THR A 633 -46.25 -1.45 -40.25
C THR A 633 -46.71 -1.02 -38.87
N LEU A 634 -46.49 0.25 -38.52
CA LEU A 634 -46.92 0.88 -37.25
C LEU A 634 -48.05 1.90 -37.54
N GLY A 635 -48.93 2.16 -36.56
CA GLY A 635 -49.95 3.21 -36.64
C GLY A 635 -51.41 2.74 -36.51
N ASN A 636 -51.66 1.47 -36.19
CA ASN A 636 -52.99 0.88 -35.91
C ASN A 636 -52.88 -0.26 -34.87
N GLU A 637 -51.91 -0.16 -33.97
CA GLU A 637 -51.61 -1.16 -32.96
C GLU A 637 -52.73 -1.33 -31.93
N PHE A 638 -52.85 -2.55 -31.42
CA PHE A 638 -53.76 -2.89 -30.34
C PHE A 638 -53.00 -2.82 -29.01
N LYS A 639 -53.34 -1.85 -28.18
CA LYS A 639 -52.77 -1.68 -26.84
C LYS A 639 -53.38 -2.71 -25.89
N LEU A 640 -52.54 -3.59 -25.34
CA LEU A 640 -52.94 -4.67 -24.41
C LEU A 640 -53.01 -4.19 -22.97
N ALA A 641 -52.06 -3.38 -22.54
CA ALA A 641 -51.99 -2.84 -21.18
C ALA A 641 -51.17 -1.56 -21.15
N GLU A 642 -51.41 -0.71 -20.16
CA GLU A 642 -50.63 0.51 -19.93
C GLU A 642 -50.58 0.82 -18.44
N ARG A 643 -49.45 1.35 -17.97
CA ARG A 643 -49.24 1.70 -16.58
C ARG A 643 -48.28 2.88 -16.44
N SER A 644 -48.63 3.82 -15.57
CA SER A 644 -47.73 4.88 -15.10
C SER A 644 -46.64 4.29 -14.19
N ILE A 645 -45.41 4.77 -14.37
CA ILE A 645 -44.25 4.38 -13.59
C ILE A 645 -44.06 5.41 -12.48
N GLU A 646 -44.39 4.99 -11.27
CA GLU A 646 -44.20 5.81 -10.08
C GLU A 646 -42.75 5.72 -9.60
N PRO A 647 -42.18 6.80 -9.03
CA PRO A 647 -40.92 6.72 -8.32
C PRO A 647 -41.00 5.75 -7.13
N ALA A 648 -39.86 5.17 -6.74
CA ALA A 648 -39.80 4.32 -5.55
C ALA A 648 -40.22 5.10 -4.29
N ALA A 649 -41.22 4.57 -3.57
CA ALA A 649 -41.65 5.15 -2.29
C ALA A 649 -40.53 5.13 -1.23
N ILE A 650 -39.68 4.10 -1.29
CA ILE A 650 -38.46 3.98 -0.50
C ILE A 650 -37.33 3.75 -1.49
N ALA A 651 -36.35 4.66 -1.54
CA ALA A 651 -35.19 4.49 -2.42
C ALA A 651 -34.43 3.19 -2.09
N PRO A 652 -33.90 2.48 -3.10
CA PRO A 652 -33.09 1.30 -2.85
C PRO A 652 -31.81 1.68 -2.08
N GLN A 653 -31.35 0.78 -1.21
CA GLN A 653 -30.04 0.96 -0.59
C GLN A 653 -28.94 0.97 -1.67
N PRO A 654 -27.82 1.69 -1.47
CA PRO A 654 -26.72 1.67 -2.43
C PRO A 654 -26.22 0.24 -2.71
N ALA A 655 -25.72 0.03 -3.92
CA ALA A 655 -25.07 -1.23 -4.26
C ALA A 655 -23.78 -1.37 -3.45
N ALA A 656 -23.52 -2.56 -2.91
CA ALA A 656 -22.25 -2.91 -2.29
C ALA A 656 -21.37 -3.65 -3.29
N LYS A 657 -20.07 -3.41 -3.23
CA LYS A 657 -19.08 -4.07 -4.09
C LYS A 657 -17.85 -4.41 -3.27
N THR A 658 -17.34 -5.62 -3.43
CA THR A 658 -16.11 -6.08 -2.78
C THR A 658 -15.30 -6.95 -3.73
N GLY A 659 -13.99 -6.81 -3.70
CA GLY A 659 -13.10 -7.31 -4.75
C GLY A 659 -13.26 -6.59 -6.10
N HIS A 660 -12.58 -7.09 -7.12
CA HIS A 660 -12.56 -6.53 -8.47
C HIS A 660 -12.15 -7.56 -9.52
N LEU A 661 -12.48 -7.29 -10.78
CA LEU A 661 -11.98 -8.05 -11.93
C LEU A 661 -10.66 -7.45 -12.44
N TYR A 662 -9.84 -8.25 -13.12
CA TYR A 662 -8.55 -7.77 -13.63
C TYR A 662 -8.77 -6.73 -14.71
N GLU A 663 -8.17 -5.56 -14.55
CA GLU A 663 -8.01 -4.59 -15.61
C GLU A 663 -6.58 -4.70 -16.12
N GLU A 664 -6.40 -5.37 -17.27
CA GLU A 664 -5.12 -5.32 -17.96
C GLU A 664 -4.87 -3.86 -18.30
N LYS A 665 -3.95 -3.21 -17.58
CA LYS A 665 -3.44 -1.92 -18.01
C LYS A 665 -2.90 -2.15 -19.40
N GLU A 666 -3.61 -1.65 -20.42
CA GLU A 666 -3.07 -1.62 -21.78
C GLU A 666 -1.65 -1.11 -21.64
N SER A 667 -0.68 -1.93 -22.04
CA SER A 667 0.69 -1.47 -22.07
C SER A 667 0.72 -0.37 -23.13
N GLU A 668 0.54 0.88 -22.70
CA GLU A 668 0.71 2.00 -23.58
C GLU A 668 2.08 1.83 -24.22
N ALA A 669 2.13 1.82 -25.56
CA ALA A 669 3.40 1.85 -26.27
C ALA A 669 4.22 2.99 -25.66
N PRO A 670 5.42 2.71 -25.10
CA PRO A 670 6.14 3.71 -24.35
C PRO A 670 6.47 4.87 -25.29
N ALA A 671 6.31 6.10 -24.80
CA ALA A 671 6.76 7.27 -25.52
C ALA A 671 8.27 7.13 -25.86
N PRO A 672 8.73 7.65 -27.00
CA PRO A 672 10.17 7.70 -27.30
C PRO A 672 10.94 8.40 -26.19
N GLU A 673 12.02 7.82 -25.71
CA GLU A 673 12.93 8.52 -24.80
C GLU A 673 13.85 9.40 -25.64
N VAL A 674 13.82 10.71 -25.39
CA VAL A 674 14.61 11.69 -26.13
C VAL A 674 15.75 12.18 -25.26
N THR A 675 16.96 12.25 -25.81
CA THR A 675 18.13 12.83 -25.15
C THR A 675 18.78 13.87 -26.05
N LEU A 676 19.28 14.97 -25.50
CA LEU A 676 20.07 15.96 -26.23
C LEU A 676 21.57 15.75 -25.91
N ASP A 677 22.44 16.05 -26.88
CA ASP A 677 23.90 16.06 -26.68
C ASP A 677 24.34 17.08 -25.61
N ARG A 678 23.50 18.07 -25.33
CA ARG A 678 23.65 19.05 -24.25
C ARG A 678 22.29 19.55 -23.76
N SER A 679 22.17 19.75 -22.46
CA SER A 679 20.97 20.32 -21.82
C SER A 679 21.11 21.81 -21.47
N VAL A 680 22.32 22.37 -21.55
CA VAL A 680 22.59 23.79 -21.26
C VAL A 680 23.61 24.36 -22.23
N ILE A 681 23.38 25.57 -22.72
CA ILE A 681 24.33 26.40 -23.47
C ILE A 681 24.50 27.73 -22.72
N ASN A 682 25.68 27.97 -22.17
CA ASN A 682 26.03 29.25 -21.56
C ASN A 682 26.80 30.10 -22.56
N VAL A 683 26.30 31.30 -22.83
CA VAL A 683 26.87 32.24 -23.80
C VAL A 683 27.20 33.54 -23.10
N VAL A 684 28.41 34.05 -23.27
CA VAL A 684 28.69 35.46 -22.98
C VAL A 684 28.29 36.28 -24.19
N GLY A 685 27.26 37.12 -24.04
CA GLY A 685 26.75 38.00 -25.10
C GLY A 685 27.85 38.89 -25.65
N THR A 686 27.68 39.36 -26.88
CA THR A 686 28.66 40.20 -27.58
C THR A 686 27.95 41.28 -28.39
N THR A 687 28.63 42.40 -28.66
CA THR A 687 28.06 43.55 -29.39
C THR A 687 28.36 43.53 -30.88
N ASP A 688 29.27 42.67 -31.36
CA ASP A 688 29.81 42.66 -32.73
C ASP A 688 29.09 41.68 -33.67
N SER A 689 28.87 40.42 -33.29
CA SER A 689 28.20 39.39 -34.12
C SER A 689 27.42 38.35 -33.32
N GLY A 690 26.31 37.85 -33.88
CA GLY A 690 25.59 36.71 -33.32
C GLY A 690 26.29 35.39 -33.63
N TRP A 691 26.05 34.35 -32.83
CA TRP A 691 26.65 33.02 -33.01
C TRP A 691 25.62 31.91 -32.90
N GLY A 692 25.81 30.84 -33.67
CA GLY A 692 24.98 29.65 -33.68
C GLY A 692 25.63 28.48 -32.95
N TYR A 693 24.84 27.77 -32.16
CA TYR A 693 25.27 26.65 -31.32
C TYR A 693 24.47 25.39 -31.73
N PRO A 694 25.11 24.37 -32.31
CA PRO A 694 24.41 23.14 -32.70
C PRO A 694 23.97 22.35 -31.46
N VAL A 695 22.75 21.81 -31.52
CA VAL A 695 22.16 20.89 -30.55
C VAL A 695 21.54 19.74 -31.33
N THR A 696 21.81 18.51 -30.90
CA THR A 696 21.33 17.30 -31.57
C THR A 696 20.64 16.38 -30.58
N GLY A 697 19.42 15.96 -30.92
CA GLY A 697 18.67 14.96 -30.19
C GLY A 697 18.82 13.55 -30.75
N THR A 698 18.67 12.57 -29.87
CA THR A 698 18.57 11.14 -30.19
C THR A 698 17.35 10.52 -29.51
N SER A 699 16.83 9.44 -30.08
CA SER A 699 15.67 8.70 -29.58
C SER A 699 16.07 7.24 -29.36
N ASN A 700 15.55 6.60 -28.31
CA ASN A 700 15.69 5.15 -28.12
C ASN A 700 14.84 4.31 -29.10
N GLN A 701 13.95 4.97 -29.87
CA GLN A 701 13.10 4.36 -30.91
C GLN A 701 13.50 4.84 -32.32
N LYS A 702 13.36 3.95 -33.31
CA LYS A 702 13.59 4.24 -34.75
C LYS A 702 12.32 4.85 -35.39
N ASP A 703 12.47 5.49 -36.55
CA ASP A 703 11.35 6.05 -37.36
C ASP A 703 10.44 7.05 -36.63
N VAL A 704 11.01 7.90 -35.78
CA VAL A 704 10.28 8.99 -35.10
C VAL A 704 10.28 10.28 -35.92
N SER A 705 9.22 11.07 -35.80
CA SER A 705 9.18 12.45 -36.32
C SER A 705 9.69 13.44 -35.26
N TRP A 706 10.40 14.48 -35.69
CA TRP A 706 11.06 15.45 -34.81
C TRP A 706 10.37 16.81 -34.88
N THR A 707 10.18 17.46 -33.73
CA THR A 707 9.68 18.83 -33.67
C THR A 707 10.32 19.59 -32.52
N TRP A 708 10.92 20.73 -32.81
CA TRP A 708 11.37 21.69 -31.82
C TRP A 708 10.30 22.73 -31.54
N HIS A 709 10.20 23.17 -30.30
CA HIS A 709 9.44 24.35 -29.93
C HIS A 709 10.16 25.16 -28.83
N ARG A 710 9.86 26.45 -28.75
CA ARG A 710 10.32 27.28 -27.63
C ARG A 710 9.34 27.10 -26.48
N SER A 711 9.80 26.59 -25.34
CA SER A 711 8.94 26.45 -24.16
C SER A 711 8.85 27.74 -23.35
N GLU A 712 9.95 28.50 -23.25
CA GLU A 712 9.98 29.77 -22.49
C GLU A 712 11.17 30.68 -22.88
N GLY A 713 11.11 31.92 -22.42
CA GLY A 713 12.22 32.88 -22.48
C GLY A 713 12.26 33.79 -23.72
N ASN A 714 13.41 34.41 -23.95
CA ASN A 714 13.57 35.52 -24.90
C ASN A 714 13.34 35.11 -26.35
N SER A 715 12.47 35.83 -27.05
CA SER A 715 12.08 35.48 -28.40
C SER A 715 13.11 35.79 -29.47
N LEU A 716 14.12 36.60 -29.14
CA LEU A 716 15.22 36.96 -30.04
C LEU A 716 16.23 35.82 -30.22
N ILE A 717 16.28 34.83 -29.32
CA ILE A 717 17.08 33.61 -29.49
C ILE A 717 16.23 32.61 -30.27
N TYR A 718 16.70 32.13 -31.42
CA TYR A 718 15.89 31.31 -32.36
C TYR A 718 16.65 30.10 -32.91
N LEU A 719 15.93 29.09 -33.41
CA LEU A 719 16.51 27.94 -34.10
C LEU A 719 16.52 28.15 -35.63
N LYS A 720 17.53 27.63 -36.31
CA LYS A 720 17.55 27.59 -37.79
C LYS A 720 16.63 26.54 -38.43
N SER A 721 16.25 25.50 -37.69
CA SER A 721 15.34 24.44 -38.12
C SER A 721 14.52 23.93 -36.94
N TYR A 722 13.26 23.55 -37.20
CA TYR A 722 12.33 23.11 -36.16
C TYR A 722 11.82 21.68 -36.36
N ASP A 723 12.18 21.01 -37.44
CA ASP A 723 11.58 19.74 -37.91
C ASP A 723 12.61 18.60 -38.01
N LYS A 724 13.78 18.76 -37.40
CA LYS A 724 14.91 17.83 -37.47
C LYS A 724 15.46 17.52 -36.09
N ALA A 725 16.06 16.34 -35.94
CA ALA A 725 16.75 15.94 -34.72
C ALA A 725 17.87 16.92 -34.31
N SER A 726 18.54 17.54 -35.29
CA SER A 726 19.57 18.56 -35.06
C SER A 726 19.07 19.95 -35.46
N ALA A 727 19.34 20.94 -34.61
CA ALA A 727 19.05 22.34 -34.85
C ALA A 727 20.20 23.23 -34.34
N GLU A 728 20.36 24.41 -34.93
CA GLU A 728 21.35 25.39 -34.50
C GLU A 728 20.66 26.54 -33.77
N VAL A 729 20.96 26.72 -32.48
CA VAL A 729 20.44 27.80 -31.65
C VAL A 729 21.25 29.06 -31.90
N VAL A 730 20.62 30.13 -32.38
CA VAL A 730 21.27 31.40 -32.68
C VAL A 730 21.04 32.39 -31.55
N VAL A 731 22.13 32.87 -30.96
CA VAL A 731 22.13 34.00 -30.01
C VAL A 731 22.57 35.26 -30.76
N PRO A 732 21.69 36.26 -30.95
CA PRO A 732 22.03 37.50 -31.62
C PRO A 732 23.03 38.37 -30.83
N LYS A 733 23.68 39.31 -31.53
CA LYS A 733 24.48 40.37 -30.89
C LYS A 733 23.59 41.34 -30.08
N ASN A 734 24.19 42.05 -29.12
CA ASN A 734 23.56 43.00 -28.21
C ASN A 734 22.48 42.40 -27.29
N LEU A 735 22.51 41.07 -27.09
CA LEU A 735 21.61 40.38 -26.17
C LEU A 735 22.38 39.94 -24.92
N PHE A 736 21.90 40.33 -23.74
CA PHE A 736 22.56 40.08 -22.45
C PHE A 736 21.53 39.79 -21.36
N ASP A 737 21.98 39.12 -20.31
CA ASP A 737 21.25 38.82 -19.07
C ASP A 737 19.83 38.30 -19.32
N THR A 738 19.73 37.33 -20.22
CA THR A 738 18.47 36.73 -20.65
C THR A 738 18.65 35.24 -20.89
N ALA A 739 17.54 34.51 -20.96
CA ALA A 739 17.56 33.08 -21.22
C ALA A 739 16.40 32.66 -22.11
N THR A 740 16.57 31.55 -22.82
CA THR A 740 15.55 30.91 -23.66
C THR A 740 15.67 29.40 -23.53
N ARG A 741 14.54 28.69 -23.53
CA ARG A 741 14.48 27.23 -23.49
C ARG A 741 13.81 26.70 -24.76
N PHE A 742 14.47 25.75 -25.42
CA PHE A 742 13.92 25.00 -26.54
C PHE A 742 13.78 23.53 -26.14
N CYS A 743 12.67 22.92 -26.54
CA CYS A 743 12.38 21.51 -26.32
C CYS A 743 12.21 20.81 -27.65
N LEU A 744 12.81 19.62 -27.76
CA LEU A 744 12.72 18.73 -28.90
C LEU A 744 11.82 17.56 -28.53
N THR A 745 10.77 17.38 -29.31
CA THR A 745 9.83 16.29 -29.21
C THR A 745 10.12 15.25 -30.30
N ALA A 746 10.13 13.97 -29.93
CA ALA A 746 10.12 12.85 -30.87
C ALA A 746 8.78 12.12 -30.78
N THR A 747 8.10 11.88 -31.90
CA THR A 747 6.80 11.21 -31.93
C THR A 747 6.87 9.92 -32.74
N ASN A 748 6.38 8.82 -32.19
CA ASN A 748 6.33 7.52 -32.87
C ASN A 748 5.05 7.33 -33.70
N ARG A 749 4.94 6.19 -34.38
CA ARG A 749 3.78 5.85 -35.24
C ARG A 749 2.45 5.76 -34.48
N ASP A 750 2.52 5.47 -33.18
CA ASP A 750 1.36 5.39 -32.29
C ASP A 750 0.96 6.75 -31.68
N LYS A 751 1.55 7.84 -32.20
CA LYS A 751 1.32 9.22 -31.76
C LYS A 751 1.70 9.47 -30.29
N LYS A 752 2.58 8.67 -29.72
CA LYS A 752 3.17 8.91 -28.41
C LYS A 752 4.45 9.71 -28.58
N SER A 753 4.67 10.67 -27.69
CA SER A 753 5.75 11.66 -27.81
C SER A 753 6.56 11.73 -26.53
N GLY A 754 7.89 11.75 -26.65
CA GLY A 754 8.77 12.14 -25.55
C GLY A 754 9.58 13.36 -25.92
N GLU A 755 10.18 13.99 -24.90
CA GLU A 755 10.75 15.33 -25.03
C GLU A 755 12.03 15.50 -24.20
N ALA A 756 12.96 16.28 -24.75
CA ALA A 756 14.10 16.80 -24.00
C ALA A 756 14.34 18.27 -24.34
N CYS A 757 14.84 19.05 -23.37
CA CYS A 757 15.02 20.48 -23.53
C CYS A 757 16.46 20.93 -23.31
N VAL A 758 16.85 22.01 -24.00
CA VAL A 758 18.09 22.74 -23.81
C VAL A 758 17.79 24.14 -23.33
N ALA A 759 18.46 24.56 -22.25
CA ALA A 759 18.42 25.91 -21.73
C ALA A 759 19.58 26.74 -22.29
N ILE A 760 19.30 27.94 -22.78
CA ILE A 760 20.30 28.86 -23.30
C ILE A 760 20.35 30.07 -22.39
N ASN A 761 21.47 30.23 -21.68
CA ASN A 761 21.68 31.34 -20.76
C ASN A 761 22.68 32.30 -21.39
N VAL A 762 22.25 33.54 -21.60
CA VAL A 762 23.11 34.59 -22.16
C VAL A 762 23.45 35.57 -21.05
N THR A 763 24.70 35.56 -20.61
CA THR A 763 25.21 36.50 -19.59
C THR A 763 25.95 37.66 -20.24
N ARG A 764 25.92 38.83 -19.61
CA ARG A 764 26.77 39.95 -20.03
C ARG A 764 28.27 39.65 -19.84
N PRO A 765 29.15 40.24 -20.66
CA PRO A 765 30.57 40.35 -20.34
C PRO A 765 30.78 40.93 -18.92
N ALA A 766 31.59 40.25 -18.12
CA ALA A 766 31.91 40.63 -16.76
C ALA A 766 33.40 40.38 -16.50
N VAL A 767 34.00 41.18 -15.61
CA VAL A 767 35.35 40.98 -15.07
C VAL A 767 35.30 41.14 -13.56
N THR A 768 36.00 40.27 -12.84
CA THR A 768 36.06 40.31 -11.38
C THR A 768 37.50 40.55 -10.96
N ILE A 769 37.72 41.44 -10.00
CA ILE A 769 39.02 41.66 -9.36
C ILE A 769 39.09 40.85 -8.06
N THR A 770 40.21 40.16 -7.83
CA THR A 770 40.51 39.42 -6.60
C THR A 770 41.87 39.82 -6.05
N GLY A 771 41.96 40.04 -4.74
CA GLY A 771 43.21 40.40 -4.06
C GLY A 771 42.92 41.05 -2.70
N GLN A 772 43.97 41.29 -1.90
CA GLN A 772 43.80 41.92 -0.59
C GLN A 772 43.23 43.34 -0.72
N SER A 773 42.42 43.77 0.25
CA SER A 773 41.81 45.12 0.28
C SER A 773 42.56 46.10 1.17
N THR A 774 43.71 45.69 1.73
CA THR A 774 44.56 46.53 2.57
C THR A 774 46.03 46.26 2.29
N MET A 775 46.86 47.30 2.22
CA MET A 775 48.33 47.13 2.10
C MET A 775 49.10 48.21 2.88
N PRO A 776 50.26 47.89 3.51
CA PRO A 776 51.16 48.92 4.01
C PRO A 776 51.80 49.71 2.86
N SER A 777 52.00 51.02 3.04
CA SER A 777 52.61 51.90 2.02
C SER A 777 53.94 51.35 1.48
N ALA A 778 54.76 50.72 2.33
CA ALA A 778 56.08 50.19 1.94
C ALA A 778 56.05 48.78 1.31
N ALA A 779 54.92 48.08 1.33
CA ALA A 779 54.81 46.67 0.92
C ALA A 779 53.62 46.48 -0.05
N PRO A 780 53.82 46.71 -1.36
CA PRO A 780 52.73 46.66 -2.33
C PRO A 780 52.24 45.23 -2.60
N ILE A 781 50.95 45.11 -2.86
CA ILE A 781 50.27 43.83 -3.19
C ILE A 781 49.91 43.75 -4.68
N LYS A 782 49.63 42.55 -5.17
CA LYS A 782 49.13 42.30 -6.53
C LYS A 782 47.64 41.97 -6.51
N LEU A 783 46.89 42.59 -7.42
CA LEU A 783 45.49 42.25 -7.70
C LEU A 783 45.43 41.43 -8.97
N GLU A 784 44.52 40.45 -9.00
CA GLU A 784 44.26 39.62 -10.16
C GLU A 784 42.87 39.95 -10.73
N ALA A 785 42.69 39.79 -12.04
CA ALA A 785 41.38 39.95 -12.67
C ALA A 785 41.07 38.80 -13.61
N LYS A 786 39.82 38.34 -13.56
CA LYS A 786 39.31 37.26 -14.42
C LYS A 786 38.01 37.70 -15.10
N ALA A 787 38.01 37.69 -16.43
CA ALA A 787 36.79 37.89 -17.20
C ALA A 787 36.05 36.57 -17.43
N ASN A 788 34.74 36.64 -17.64
CA ASN A 788 33.91 35.46 -18.00
C ASN A 788 33.97 35.10 -19.50
N PHE A 789 34.82 35.78 -20.28
CA PHE A 789 35.02 35.52 -21.71
C PHE A 789 36.52 35.37 -22.03
N ASP A 790 36.83 34.75 -23.18
CA ASP A 790 38.19 34.44 -23.60
C ASP A 790 38.87 35.56 -24.43
N GLN A 791 40.17 35.41 -24.71
CA GLN A 791 41.01 36.36 -25.47
C GLN A 791 40.96 37.80 -24.93
N VAL A 792 41.16 37.92 -23.62
CA VAL A 792 40.98 39.17 -22.87
C VAL A 792 42.26 40.00 -22.86
N THR A 793 42.12 41.29 -23.14
CA THR A 793 43.09 42.32 -22.80
C THR A 793 42.60 43.08 -21.57
N LEU A 794 43.40 43.10 -20.51
CA LEU A 794 43.10 43.82 -19.27
C LEU A 794 43.77 45.20 -19.28
N ARG A 795 43.04 46.21 -18.83
CA ARG A 795 43.54 47.57 -18.62
C ARG A 795 43.28 48.03 -17.21
N TRP A 796 44.33 48.18 -16.42
CA TRP A 796 44.27 48.59 -15.01
C TRP A 796 44.52 50.09 -14.84
N SER A 797 43.81 50.69 -13.89
CA SER A 797 44.07 52.04 -13.40
C SER A 797 43.85 52.10 -11.89
N LEU A 798 44.62 52.93 -11.18
CA LEU A 798 44.43 53.18 -9.76
C LEU A 798 43.92 54.61 -9.57
N LYS A 799 42.85 54.79 -8.81
CA LYS A 799 42.24 56.09 -8.54
C LYS A 799 42.25 56.39 -7.05
N ARG A 800 42.41 57.65 -6.70
CA ARG A 800 42.17 58.18 -5.34
C ARG A 800 41.13 59.29 -5.46
N GLY A 801 39.93 59.06 -4.94
CA GLY A 801 38.76 59.89 -5.31
C GLY A 801 38.51 59.83 -6.82
N ASN A 802 38.32 60.98 -7.48
CA ASN A 802 38.11 61.06 -8.93
C ASN A 802 39.41 61.18 -9.75
N ARG A 803 40.60 61.19 -9.13
CA ARG A 803 41.88 61.39 -9.83
C ARG A 803 42.58 60.05 -10.05
N VAL A 804 43.01 59.79 -11.29
CA VAL A 804 43.87 58.65 -11.64
C VAL A 804 45.29 58.93 -11.14
N ILE A 805 45.88 57.93 -10.49
CA ILE A 805 47.25 57.94 -10.01
C ILE A 805 48.12 57.32 -11.10
N GLU A 806 48.87 58.16 -11.81
CA GLU A 806 49.80 57.70 -12.83
C GLU A 806 50.82 56.71 -12.24
N ASN A 807 51.03 55.60 -12.94
CA ASN A 807 51.90 54.50 -12.51
C ASN A 807 51.58 53.91 -11.13
N GLY A 808 50.36 54.12 -10.61
CA GLY A 808 49.94 53.59 -9.31
C GLY A 808 49.65 52.08 -9.32
N ILE A 809 49.34 51.53 -10.49
CA ILE A 809 49.18 50.09 -10.71
C ILE A 809 49.67 49.73 -12.12
N THR A 810 50.35 48.59 -12.26
CA THR A 810 50.81 48.06 -13.54
C THR A 810 49.67 47.35 -14.29
N GLN A 811 49.86 47.09 -15.58
CA GLN A 811 48.84 46.41 -16.41
C GLN A 811 48.69 44.91 -16.11
N ASP A 812 49.59 44.32 -15.31
CA ASP A 812 49.43 42.98 -14.75
C ASP A 812 48.84 42.99 -13.32
N GLY A 813 48.43 44.16 -12.80
CA GLY A 813 47.73 44.31 -11.53
C GLY A 813 48.61 44.52 -10.29
N GLN A 814 49.91 44.77 -10.44
CA GLN A 814 50.81 45.06 -9.32
C GLN A 814 50.68 46.52 -8.88
N LEU A 815 50.38 46.77 -7.60
CA LEU A 815 50.33 48.12 -7.05
C LEU A 815 51.73 48.68 -6.80
N GLN A 816 51.86 50.00 -6.83
CA GLN A 816 53.11 50.70 -6.60
C GLN A 816 53.41 50.86 -5.09
N SER A 817 54.68 50.78 -4.70
CA SER A 817 55.12 51.09 -3.33
C SER A 817 55.17 52.60 -3.07
N GLY A 818 55.09 53.02 -1.81
CA GLY A 818 55.16 54.42 -1.39
C GLY A 818 53.85 55.21 -1.57
N LEU A 819 52.72 54.54 -1.85
CA LEU A 819 51.42 55.21 -1.91
C LEU A 819 51.07 55.79 -0.53
N ALA A 820 50.65 57.06 -0.51
CA ALA A 820 50.28 57.73 0.75
C ALA A 820 49.07 57.06 1.40
N ALA A 821 49.04 57.00 2.74
CA ALA A 821 47.96 56.34 3.46
C ALA A 821 46.57 56.92 3.11
N GLY A 822 45.57 56.04 3.01
CA GLY A 822 44.18 56.37 2.66
C GLY A 822 43.53 55.41 1.67
N GLU A 823 42.33 55.75 1.23
CA GLU A 823 41.48 54.91 0.37
C GLU A 823 41.75 55.11 -1.13
N TYR A 824 41.85 54.00 -1.86
CA TYR A 824 42.08 53.91 -3.30
C TYR A 824 41.07 52.96 -3.95
N ILE A 825 40.87 53.13 -5.26
CA ILE A 825 40.05 52.24 -6.09
C ILE A 825 40.92 51.77 -7.26
N ALA A 826 41.21 50.48 -7.30
CA ALA A 826 41.78 49.83 -8.49
C ALA A 826 40.63 49.48 -9.44
N GLU A 827 40.68 49.96 -10.67
CA GLU A 827 39.70 49.69 -11.71
C GLU A 827 40.36 48.91 -12.84
N VAL A 828 39.73 47.82 -13.27
CA VAL A 828 40.15 47.04 -14.43
C VAL A 828 39.06 47.06 -15.50
N THR A 829 39.45 47.30 -16.75
CA THR A 829 38.60 47.08 -17.92
C THR A 829 39.13 45.90 -18.72
N ALA A 830 38.31 44.87 -18.89
CA ALA A 830 38.58 43.72 -19.73
C ALA A 830 37.90 43.90 -21.09
N SER A 831 38.64 43.71 -22.18
CA SER A 831 38.08 43.73 -23.54
C SER A 831 38.55 42.52 -24.34
N SER A 832 37.66 41.91 -25.13
CA SER A 832 38.05 40.85 -26.07
C SER A 832 38.86 41.41 -27.25
N SER A 833 39.60 40.54 -27.95
CA SER A 833 40.49 40.88 -29.07
C SER A 833 39.85 41.74 -30.20
N ARG A 834 38.52 41.65 -30.39
CA ARG A 834 37.76 42.45 -31.38
C ARG A 834 36.85 43.53 -30.76
N GLY A 835 36.91 43.71 -29.43
CA GLY A 835 36.12 44.71 -28.71
C GLY A 835 34.63 44.37 -28.50
N GLY A 836 34.12 43.29 -29.11
CA GLY A 836 32.71 42.86 -28.98
C GLY A 836 32.26 42.52 -27.55
N ARG A 837 33.21 42.23 -26.65
CA ARG A 837 32.95 42.02 -25.22
C ARG A 837 33.84 42.96 -24.42
N THR A 838 33.22 43.83 -23.62
CA THR A 838 33.93 44.73 -22.71
C THR A 838 33.23 44.78 -21.36
N ALA A 839 34.00 44.74 -20.28
CA ALA A 839 33.51 44.81 -18.91
C ALA A 839 34.48 45.59 -18.03
N THR A 840 33.97 46.32 -17.04
CA THR A 840 34.77 47.07 -16.08
C THR A 840 34.40 46.67 -14.66
N SER A 841 35.39 46.59 -13.77
CA SER A 841 35.20 46.30 -12.34
C SER A 841 36.13 47.14 -11.48
N GLN A 842 35.74 47.35 -10.23
CA GLN A 842 36.44 48.19 -9.27
C GLN A 842 36.68 47.43 -7.96
N HIS A 843 37.85 47.60 -7.36
CA HIS A 843 38.25 47.03 -6.08
C HIS A 843 38.74 48.14 -5.15
N LYS A 844 38.14 48.26 -3.97
CA LYS A 844 38.54 49.24 -2.97
C LYS A 844 39.75 48.72 -2.18
N LEU A 845 40.70 49.61 -1.93
CA LEU A 845 41.96 49.34 -1.26
C LEU A 845 42.27 50.43 -0.24
N THR A 846 42.58 50.06 0.99
CA THR A 846 43.11 50.97 2.01
C THR A 846 44.62 50.82 2.12
N VAL A 847 45.37 51.93 2.02
CA VAL A 847 46.82 51.95 2.26
C VAL A 847 47.10 52.44 3.68
N THR A 848 47.87 51.67 4.47
CA THR A 848 48.20 51.95 5.88
C THR A 848 49.67 52.35 6.10
N GLN A 849 49.98 53.04 7.20
CA GLN A 849 51.37 53.29 7.63
C GLN A 849 51.95 52.04 8.35
N ALA A 850 53.27 51.86 8.34
CA ALA A 850 53.95 50.68 8.88
C ALA A 850 54.01 50.64 10.42
N GLU A 851 53.86 49.46 11.05
CA GLU A 851 53.96 49.26 12.50
C GLU A 851 55.42 49.24 13.02
N GLN A 852 55.63 49.68 14.27
CA GLN A 852 56.94 49.85 14.93
C GLN A 852 57.33 48.62 15.77
N ASN A 853 58.57 48.11 15.61
CA ASN A 853 59.15 47.00 16.38
C ASN A 853 59.68 47.48 17.75
N ASN A 854 59.26 46.83 18.84
CA ASN A 854 59.56 47.23 20.23
C ASN A 854 60.62 46.35 20.93
N ASP A 855 61.26 45.40 20.22
CA ASP A 855 62.22 44.46 20.79
C ASP A 855 63.43 45.17 21.42
N GLN A 856 63.94 46.23 20.80
CA GLN A 856 65.06 46.99 21.36
C GLN A 856 64.67 47.80 22.60
N ALA A 857 63.43 48.32 22.65
CA ALA A 857 62.92 49.02 23.82
C ALA A 857 62.68 48.05 24.99
N PHE A 858 62.22 46.83 24.70
CA PHE A 858 62.13 45.73 25.65
C PHE A 858 63.48 45.36 26.26
N ILE A 859 64.51 45.18 25.43
CA ILE A 859 65.87 44.85 25.89
C ILE A 859 66.44 45.98 26.76
N SER A 860 66.25 47.24 26.37
CA SER A 860 66.79 48.39 27.11
C SER A 860 66.12 48.62 28.48
N ALA A 861 64.93 48.06 28.71
CA ALA A 861 64.18 48.21 29.97
C ALA A 861 64.30 46.99 30.91
N LEU A 862 65.22 46.05 30.62
CA LEU A 862 65.44 44.87 31.45
C LEU A 862 66.02 45.24 32.83
N THR A 863 65.48 44.59 33.86
CA THR A 863 65.94 44.69 35.25
C THR A 863 66.10 43.28 35.83
N LEU A 864 67.22 43.06 36.51
CA LEU A 864 67.51 41.80 37.21
C LEU A 864 67.43 42.03 38.71
N THR A 865 66.59 41.26 39.38
CA THR A 865 66.52 41.25 40.85
C THR A 865 66.98 39.90 41.37
N ILE A 866 67.89 39.91 42.34
CA ILE A 866 68.37 38.70 43.03
C ILE A 866 68.14 38.88 44.53
N GLN A 867 67.42 37.94 45.14
CA GLN A 867 67.09 37.98 46.57
C GLN A 867 67.81 36.84 47.32
N PRO A 868 68.66 37.15 48.32
CA PRO A 868 69.27 36.15 49.18
C PRO A 868 68.31 35.65 50.25
N LYS A 869 68.44 34.37 50.59
CA LYS A 869 67.89 33.75 51.79
C LYS A 869 69.01 33.02 52.51
N GLU A 870 69.40 33.57 53.66
CA GLU A 870 70.46 33.04 54.50
C GLU A 870 70.09 31.68 55.11
N GLN A 871 71.06 30.76 55.13
CA GLN A 871 71.03 29.50 55.88
C GLN A 871 72.33 29.34 56.66
N ASP A 872 72.39 28.38 57.59
CA ASP A 872 73.51 28.26 58.54
C ASP A 872 74.90 28.16 57.87
N LYS A 873 75.02 27.39 56.78
CA LYS A 873 76.30 27.16 56.08
C LYS A 873 76.31 27.60 54.60
N ALA A 874 75.22 28.18 54.10
CA ALA A 874 75.06 28.55 52.70
C ALA A 874 74.03 29.69 52.55
N VAL A 875 73.94 30.26 51.35
CA VAL A 875 72.89 31.23 50.98
C VAL A 875 72.22 30.76 49.72
N ILE A 876 70.89 30.73 49.74
CA ILE A 876 70.07 30.41 48.57
C ILE A 876 69.67 31.74 47.92
N PHE A 877 69.93 31.89 46.63
CA PHE A 877 69.53 33.06 45.85
C PHE A 877 68.39 32.73 44.91
N SER A 878 67.38 33.61 44.87
CA SER A 878 66.30 33.57 43.88
C SER A 878 66.38 34.80 42.97
N GLY A 879 66.55 34.57 41.68
CA GLY A 879 66.67 35.58 40.64
C GLY A 879 65.48 35.65 39.71
N SER A 880 65.12 36.86 39.30
CA SER A 880 64.11 37.11 38.28
C SER A 880 64.49 38.28 37.38
N VAL A 881 64.34 38.11 36.06
CA VAL A 881 64.47 39.17 35.06
C VAL A 881 63.09 39.66 34.64
N GLN A 882 62.89 40.97 34.62
CA GLN A 882 61.65 41.62 34.19
C GLN A 882 61.95 42.84 33.30
N SER A 883 61.04 43.17 32.37
CA SER A 883 61.08 44.40 31.59
C SER A 883 59.76 45.13 31.72
N SER A 884 59.79 46.47 31.76
CA SER A 884 58.58 47.29 31.81
C SER A 884 57.92 47.52 30.44
N GLN A 885 58.51 46.98 29.37
CA GLN A 885 58.01 47.04 28.01
C GLN A 885 57.59 45.63 27.55
N ILE A 886 56.75 45.54 26.53
CA ILE A 886 56.31 44.26 25.95
C ILE A 886 57.06 44.05 24.63
N PRO A 887 57.78 42.92 24.45
CA PRO A 887 58.52 42.68 23.22
C PRO A 887 57.57 42.31 22.07
N THR A 888 57.98 42.61 20.86
CA THR A 888 57.29 42.18 19.64
C THR A 888 57.61 40.71 19.33
N SER A 889 58.80 40.24 19.71
CA SER A 889 59.28 38.86 19.52
C SER A 889 59.38 38.09 20.86
N THR A 890 59.24 36.76 20.84
CA THR A 890 59.37 35.92 22.05
C THR A 890 60.80 35.98 22.64
N PRO A 891 60.98 36.35 23.92
CA PRO A 891 62.30 36.49 24.53
C PRO A 891 62.89 35.16 25.05
N ASP A 892 64.20 34.98 24.86
CA ASP A 892 65.00 33.84 25.35
C ASP A 892 66.01 34.27 26.42
N TYR A 893 66.23 33.45 27.46
CA TYR A 893 66.97 33.81 28.68
C TYR A 893 68.11 32.82 29.00
N HIS A 894 69.33 33.33 29.11
CA HIS A 894 70.51 32.53 29.44
C HIS A 894 71.22 33.07 30.68
N TRP A 895 71.21 32.29 31.77
CA TRP A 895 71.82 32.65 33.05
C TRP A 895 73.29 32.23 33.10
N THR A 896 74.13 33.11 33.68
CA THR A 896 75.54 32.85 33.99
C THR A 896 75.72 32.99 35.50
N LEU A 897 75.86 31.85 36.18
CA LEU A 897 75.98 31.78 37.64
C LEU A 897 77.46 31.79 38.10
N PRO A 898 77.76 32.28 39.32
CA PRO A 898 79.09 32.23 39.90
C PRO A 898 79.64 30.81 40.05
N VAL A 899 80.96 30.66 39.97
CA VAL A 899 81.67 29.39 40.19
C VAL A 899 81.39 28.88 41.61
N GLY A 900 80.96 27.62 41.73
CA GLY A 900 80.61 26.98 43.01
C GLY A 900 79.11 27.02 43.37
N ALA A 901 78.26 27.54 42.48
CA ALA A 901 76.81 27.50 42.64
C ALA A 901 76.22 26.13 42.22
N ASP A 902 75.37 25.55 43.07
CA ASP A 902 74.64 24.30 42.79
C ASP A 902 73.18 24.55 42.34
N ASN A 903 72.66 23.66 41.48
CA ASN A 903 71.29 23.60 40.93
C ASN A 903 70.83 24.74 39.99
N GLY A 904 71.51 24.98 38.86
CA GLY A 904 71.07 25.92 37.80
C GLY A 904 70.15 25.30 36.72
N SER A 905 69.11 26.01 36.25
CA SER A 905 68.23 25.63 35.12
C SER A 905 68.12 26.74 34.07
N ASN A 906 68.85 26.65 32.96
CA ASN A 906 68.84 27.71 31.93
C ASN A 906 67.54 27.70 31.09
N GLY A 907 67.12 28.87 30.58
CA GLY A 907 66.00 29.02 29.64
C GLY A 907 64.72 29.63 30.21
N GLN A 908 64.71 30.11 31.46
CA GLN A 908 63.54 30.72 32.10
C GLN A 908 63.85 32.14 32.61
N PRO A 909 62.85 33.04 32.73
CA PRO A 909 63.06 34.39 33.27
C PRO A 909 63.31 34.40 34.79
N GLN A 910 63.21 33.25 35.47
CA GLN A 910 63.47 33.08 36.90
C GLN A 910 64.42 31.90 37.15
N GLN A 911 65.30 32.02 38.14
CA GLN A 911 66.28 31.01 38.51
C GLN A 911 66.56 30.98 40.02
N GLN A 912 66.74 29.80 40.61
CA GLN A 912 67.28 29.64 41.97
C GLN A 912 68.63 28.93 41.94
N PHE A 913 69.55 29.31 42.82
CA PHE A 913 70.83 28.62 42.99
C PHE A 913 71.39 28.85 44.39
N THR A 914 72.27 27.96 44.85
CA THR A 914 72.81 28.00 46.22
C THR A 914 74.32 28.14 46.23
N LEU A 915 74.86 28.96 47.14
CA LEU A 915 76.30 29.16 47.34
C LEU A 915 76.69 28.93 48.81
N ALA A 916 77.73 28.13 49.05
CA ALA A 916 78.23 27.87 50.40
C ALA A 916 78.93 29.11 51.00
N LYS A 917 78.77 29.31 52.32
CA LYS A 917 79.51 30.31 53.08
C LYS A 917 80.94 29.84 53.29
N THR A 918 81.89 30.76 53.21
CA THR A 918 83.30 30.50 53.55
C THR A 918 83.66 31.27 54.82
N SER A 919 84.92 31.16 55.25
CA SER A 919 85.45 31.92 56.39
C SER A 919 85.61 33.41 56.10
N GLN A 920 85.36 33.86 54.87
CA GLN A 920 85.43 35.26 54.42
C GLN A 920 84.15 35.63 53.66
N VAL A 921 83.81 36.92 53.62
CA VAL A 921 82.68 37.40 52.82
C VAL A 921 83.04 37.27 51.33
N GLN A 922 82.14 36.70 50.53
CA GLN A 922 82.31 36.57 49.08
C GLN A 922 81.43 37.60 48.36
N HIS A 923 82.03 38.41 47.50
CA HIS A 923 81.31 39.32 46.61
C HIS A 923 81.37 38.77 45.19
N LEU A 924 80.21 38.37 44.65
CA LEU A 924 80.09 37.66 43.37
C LEU A 924 79.09 38.40 42.47
N LYS A 925 78.97 37.98 41.21
CA LYS A 925 78.03 38.56 40.24
C LYS A 925 77.27 37.49 39.49
N VAL A 926 75.99 37.75 39.25
CA VAL A 926 75.11 36.92 38.43
C VAL A 926 74.72 37.73 37.21
N ALA A 927 74.81 37.14 36.02
CA ALA A 927 74.44 37.78 34.77
C ALA A 927 73.37 36.99 34.03
N VAL A 928 72.48 37.67 33.32
CA VAL A 928 71.50 37.04 32.42
C VAL A 928 71.53 37.75 31.08
N LYS A 929 71.76 36.98 30.01
CA LYS A 929 71.59 37.46 28.64
C LYS A 929 70.16 37.18 28.19
N VAL A 930 69.49 38.20 27.69
CA VAL A 930 68.15 38.10 27.10
C VAL A 930 68.19 38.48 25.64
N THR A 931 67.55 37.70 24.78
CA THR A 931 67.44 37.98 23.33
C THR A 931 65.98 37.96 22.89
N ALA A 932 65.52 39.02 22.24
CA ALA A 932 64.19 39.13 21.64
C ALA A 932 64.35 39.56 20.18
N GLY A 933 63.95 38.71 19.24
CA GLY A 933 64.17 38.95 17.81
C GLY A 933 65.66 39.07 17.49
N LYS A 934 66.08 40.23 16.94
CA LYS A 934 67.50 40.55 16.68
C LYS A 934 68.17 41.36 17.80
N ALA A 935 67.41 41.83 18.78
CA ALA A 935 67.93 42.63 19.89
C ALA A 935 68.36 41.72 21.04
N SER A 936 69.51 42.00 21.66
CA SER A 936 69.98 41.25 22.84
C SER A 936 70.66 42.17 23.84
N GLY A 937 70.52 41.88 25.13
CA GLY A 937 71.14 42.62 26.22
C GLY A 937 71.49 41.72 27.39
N VAL A 938 72.42 42.17 28.24
CA VAL A 938 72.85 41.46 29.43
C VAL A 938 72.59 42.35 30.64
N VAL A 939 71.93 41.80 31.66
CA VAL A 939 71.74 42.45 32.95
C VAL A 939 72.51 41.66 34.00
N GLU A 940 73.23 42.37 34.86
CA GLU A 940 74.06 41.78 35.92
C GLU A 940 73.70 42.36 37.28
N GLN A 941 73.75 41.53 38.31
CA GLN A 941 73.54 41.93 39.69
C GLN A 941 74.66 41.37 40.56
N ALA A 942 75.30 42.25 41.34
CA ALA A 942 76.23 41.81 42.38
C ALA A 942 75.47 41.19 43.55
N ILE A 943 75.99 40.08 44.06
CA ILE A 943 75.49 39.37 45.22
C ILE A 943 76.61 39.24 46.26
N THR A 944 76.23 39.18 47.53
CA THR A 944 77.19 38.99 48.63
C THR A 944 76.78 37.78 49.44
N VAL A 945 77.72 36.87 49.69
CA VAL A 945 77.57 35.74 50.61
C VAL A 945 78.40 36.06 51.87
N PRO A 946 77.79 36.23 53.05
CA PRO A 946 78.50 36.59 54.27
C PRO A 946 79.38 35.45 54.79
N ALA A 947 80.39 35.81 55.60
CA ALA A 947 81.26 34.85 56.28
C ALA A 947 80.51 34.09 57.39
N LEU A 948 81.01 32.90 57.76
CA LEU A 948 80.56 32.18 58.96
C LEU A 948 80.76 33.04 60.23
N THR A 949 79.70 33.22 61.02
CA THR A 949 79.72 34.04 62.24
C THR A 949 80.25 33.24 63.42
N ALA A 950 81.24 33.77 64.15
CA ALA A 950 81.74 33.20 65.39
C ALA A 950 80.95 33.76 66.58
N GLY A 951 80.12 32.93 67.23
CA GLY A 951 79.41 33.29 68.46
C GLY A 951 78.51 32.17 68.97
N ASP A 952 78.43 32.04 70.30
CA ASP A 952 77.44 31.27 71.09
C ASP A 952 77.79 29.82 71.44
N VAL A 953 79.03 29.60 71.89
CA VAL A 953 79.39 28.47 72.76
C VAL A 953 78.85 28.75 74.17
N TRP A 954 77.83 28.01 74.61
CA TRP A 954 77.29 28.12 75.97
C TRP A 954 78.20 27.40 76.98
N GLN A 955 78.49 28.02 78.13
CA GLN A 955 79.28 27.38 79.17
C GLN A 955 78.54 26.17 79.76
N GLN A 956 79.24 25.06 79.96
CA GLN A 956 78.66 23.89 80.63
C GLN A 956 78.41 24.18 82.12
N TRP A 957 77.30 23.67 82.66
CA TRP A 957 77.02 23.76 84.09
C TRP A 957 78.02 22.92 84.89
N VAL A 958 78.52 23.47 86.00
CA VAL A 958 79.50 22.86 86.89
C VAL A 958 79.05 23.08 88.33
N TYR A 959 78.87 21.98 89.07
CA TYR A 959 78.47 22.01 90.46
C TYR A 959 79.40 22.85 91.33
N GLY A 960 78.83 23.65 92.25
CA GLY A 960 79.56 24.51 93.18
C GLY A 960 80.02 25.85 92.60
N THR A 961 79.73 26.15 91.34
CA THR A 961 80.04 27.42 90.69
C THR A 961 78.99 28.48 91.02
N ARG A 962 79.42 29.75 91.14
CA ARG A 962 78.50 30.87 91.36
C ARG A 962 77.94 31.37 90.02
N TYR A 963 76.62 31.36 89.89
CA TYR A 963 75.87 31.79 88.72
C TYR A 963 74.98 33.00 89.03
N GLU A 964 74.90 33.93 88.10
CA GLU A 964 74.08 35.14 88.21
C GLU A 964 72.67 34.94 87.62
N ASN A 965 71.70 35.73 88.11
CA ASN A 965 70.33 35.68 87.58
C ASN A 965 70.33 36.15 86.12
N GLY A 966 69.76 35.35 85.22
CA GLY A 966 69.79 35.56 83.77
C GLY A 966 70.93 34.83 83.05
N GLN A 967 71.88 34.20 83.75
CA GLN A 967 72.98 33.48 83.11
C GLN A 967 72.51 32.15 82.51
N VAL A 968 72.84 31.90 81.24
CA VAL A 968 72.48 30.68 80.50
C VAL A 968 73.66 29.71 80.46
N VAL A 969 73.41 28.47 80.89
CA VAL A 969 74.38 27.37 80.87
C VAL A 969 73.81 26.17 80.11
N GLN A 970 74.70 25.31 79.62
CA GLN A 970 74.35 24.04 79.01
C GLN A 970 74.53 22.91 80.01
N HIS A 971 73.52 22.06 80.18
CA HIS A 971 73.64 20.82 80.97
C HIS A 971 72.87 19.71 80.27
N ASN A 972 73.47 18.53 80.13
CA ASN A 972 72.85 17.37 79.47
C ASN A 972 72.19 17.69 78.11
N GLY A 973 72.87 18.50 77.29
CA GLY A 973 72.43 18.87 75.94
C GLY A 973 71.29 19.88 75.85
N LYS A 974 70.82 20.43 76.98
CA LYS A 974 69.77 21.47 77.04
C LYS A 974 70.32 22.75 77.65
N LEU A 975 69.67 23.88 77.35
CA LEU A 975 70.02 25.19 77.89
C LEU A 975 69.10 25.57 79.04
N PHE A 976 69.68 26.14 80.09
CA PHE A 976 69.00 26.55 81.30
C PHE A 976 69.47 27.94 81.72
N GLU A 977 68.52 28.82 82.01
CA GLU A 977 68.77 30.16 82.52
C GLU A 977 68.57 30.17 84.04
N CYS A 978 69.55 30.68 84.78
CA CYS A 978 69.44 30.83 86.23
C CYS A 978 68.40 31.89 86.56
N THR A 979 67.38 31.56 87.35
CA THR A 979 66.30 32.49 87.75
C THR A 979 66.45 33.01 89.17
N VAL A 980 67.19 32.29 90.02
CA VAL A 980 67.45 32.67 91.42
C VAL A 980 68.92 32.38 91.74
N ALA A 981 69.77 33.41 91.60
CA ALA A 981 71.24 33.32 91.72
C ALA A 981 71.73 32.54 92.96
N ASN A 982 71.14 32.79 94.14
CA ASN A 982 71.51 32.09 95.37
C ASN A 982 71.20 30.59 95.34
N TRP A 983 70.18 30.15 94.60
CA TRP A 983 69.82 28.74 94.49
C TRP A 983 70.59 28.04 93.37
N CYS A 984 70.88 28.73 92.26
CA CYS A 984 71.76 28.24 91.20
C CYS A 984 73.20 27.98 91.68
N SER A 985 73.62 28.70 92.72
CA SER A 985 75.01 28.80 93.17
C SER A 985 75.33 28.06 94.47
N GLN A 986 74.48 27.12 94.90
CA GLN A 986 74.67 26.45 96.20
C GLN A 986 75.78 25.39 96.18
N THR A 987 76.55 25.30 97.26
CA THR A 987 77.75 24.45 97.39
C THR A 987 77.62 23.34 98.45
N GLY A 988 76.49 23.25 99.15
CA GLY A 988 76.28 22.28 100.25
C GLY A 988 76.03 20.85 99.75
N GLN A 989 76.43 19.84 100.51
CA GLN A 989 76.43 18.43 100.06
C GLN A 989 75.07 17.87 99.59
N TRP A 990 73.96 18.52 99.96
CA TRP A 990 72.60 18.17 99.51
C TRP A 990 72.05 19.06 98.38
N SER A 991 72.74 20.16 98.01
CA SER A 991 72.22 21.13 97.04
C SER A 991 72.28 20.63 95.59
N GLN A 992 73.25 19.78 95.23
CA GLN A 992 73.29 19.19 93.89
C GLN A 992 72.04 18.36 93.61
N LEU A 993 71.65 17.52 94.58
CA LEU A 993 70.47 16.66 94.49
C LEU A 993 69.17 17.47 94.30
N HIS A 994 69.13 18.72 94.77
CA HIS A 994 67.96 19.60 94.65
C HIS A 994 68.00 20.56 93.47
N TYR A 995 69.12 21.20 93.14
CA TYR A 995 69.16 22.36 92.24
C TYR A 995 70.01 22.19 90.98
N GLU A 996 70.48 20.98 90.66
CA GLU A 996 71.14 20.69 89.37
C GLU A 996 70.18 20.91 88.17
N PRO A 997 70.49 21.78 87.19
CA PRO A 997 69.56 22.19 86.14
C PRO A 997 69.06 21.00 85.31
N GLY A 998 67.76 20.76 85.31
CA GLY A 998 67.16 19.65 84.55
C GLY A 998 67.23 18.26 85.21
N VAL A 999 67.85 18.13 86.39
CA VAL A 999 68.05 16.83 87.09
C VAL A 999 67.63 16.88 88.56
N GLY A 1000 67.95 17.93 89.30
CA GLY A 1000 67.71 18.02 90.75
C GLY A 1000 66.22 18.07 91.12
N ILE A 1001 65.83 17.50 92.26
CA ILE A 1001 64.41 17.30 92.65
C ILE A 1001 63.61 18.62 92.70
N SER A 1002 64.29 19.76 92.88
CA SER A 1002 63.72 21.11 92.97
C SER A 1002 64.34 22.08 91.95
N TRP A 1003 64.91 21.58 90.84
CA TRP A 1003 65.73 22.39 89.93
C TRP A 1003 64.97 23.56 89.30
N THR A 1004 63.66 23.40 89.06
CA THR A 1004 62.79 24.43 88.47
C THR A 1004 62.61 25.67 89.34
N GLN A 1005 63.01 25.60 90.61
CA GLN A 1005 63.03 26.75 91.51
C GLN A 1005 64.26 27.64 91.28
N ALA A 1006 65.38 27.05 90.83
CA ALA A 1006 66.64 27.76 90.57
C ALA A 1006 66.84 28.09 89.08
N TRP A 1007 66.31 27.26 88.17
CA TRP A 1007 66.53 27.40 86.73
C TRP A 1007 65.23 27.32 85.94
N LYS A 1008 65.17 28.01 84.80
CA LYS A 1008 64.15 27.80 83.76
C LYS A 1008 64.80 27.29 82.48
N SER A 1009 64.09 26.45 81.72
CA SER A 1009 64.53 26.02 80.40
C SER A 1009 64.66 27.23 79.46
N TYR A 1010 65.77 27.32 78.73
CA TYR A 1010 66.04 28.39 77.78
C TYR A 1010 65.98 27.85 76.35
N SER A 1011 65.15 28.46 75.51
CA SER A 1011 65.06 28.18 74.08
C SER A 1011 65.36 29.46 73.34
N LYS A 1012 66.31 29.43 72.40
CA LYS A 1012 66.66 30.57 71.56
C LYS A 1012 65.60 30.82 70.50
#